data_AF-A0A959G7F8-F1
#
_entry.id   AF-A0A959G7F8-F1
#
_cell.length_a   1.000
_cell.length_b   1.000
_cell.length_c   1.000
_cell.angle_alpha   90.00
_cell.angle_beta   90.00
_cell.angle_gamma   90.00
#
_symmetry.space_group_name_H-M   'P 1'
#
loop_
_entity.id
_entity.type
_entity.pdbx_description
1 polymer ?
#
loop_
_entity_poly.entity_id
_entity_poly.type
_entity_poly.pdbx_seq_one_letter_code
_entity_poly.pdbx_strand_id
1 'polypeptide(L)'
;MGRGGLGADYVQAEGIDGAGTNNANFATLPDGIRPRMQMFLWASKREVLITQPIENQMELIAEESAFSTNNKLINTGEVEGFVVLADDTLACTPLTNAGAIAGNIALIYRGSCNFTVKVKNAQDSGAIAVIVINNAPGAPIPMGGSDNSITIPSIMISNLNGAFVRSLINQNVRISMRDRAPDGNYDNGIIVHEYGHGVSNRLIGGPSNTSCLQNEEQMGEGWSDYLALMLTTDWATASETTARGIGTYALNQDPEDIGIRTYKYSTDLNINPFTYEDVASTPLIVTATGSFRSPHFIGSIWATMLWDLTWKLIESEGIDADIYHGSGGNNIALQLVMDGMKLIKCSPGFVDGRDAILLADELRYNGIHKCAIWEAFARRGLGYSASQGSSNVFNDGTEAFDLPQEEVVSDMAVVEVDELTELVITKTIKNGCEVTNNFRFEDQIPEGTELVEVYSGIPLPGKKVGSPTQNLQVLQEMQIAYKVLISPCISSGNALIETAEGSSVFTSVNLLTGSRNWVKSSSHFNSPGMSWFAQNPNVTSDYTLTQSVNVLLPETAILSFWHKFDTEATWDGGVVEISVNNGPWSDLGEYAIENGYPSNFSSNGSSNLAGRPGFTGDSELLFGSSDFIKTSFDLSEFGGQNIKIRFRFASDDNTDGGSGLNGWYIDDISLDDASVIATTSFNSGIPNLQANTSFVQVIPFDQDIAFVDQESNGNGSGKNWQDANNELETMLQLAGCRNVDSIYLAEGIYIPSESRDSSFVIPDGTSLIGGFQNGGLSRNFVSFPSILSGEIGSTETGDNAYHVVKNMATIHTNKLDGIFIKNGNANGGGLESMGAGILNQGNLILQDVILENNTGGSALHNHNSGHIEFRGNTSVKQ
;
A
#
# COMPACT_ATOMS: atom_id res chain seq x y z
N MET A 1 -10.93 1.49 34.37
CA MET A 1 -10.84 0.01 34.24
C MET A 1 -9.46 -0.49 33.80
N GLY A 2 -8.44 0.38 33.68
CA GLY A 2 -7.07 -0.07 33.37
C GLY A 2 -6.91 -0.71 31.98
N ARG A 3 -7.77 -0.37 31.02
CA ARG A 3 -7.82 -0.99 29.68
C ARG A 3 -7.09 -0.18 28.59
N GLY A 4 -6.24 0.78 28.98
CA GLY A 4 -5.64 1.77 28.06
C GLY A 4 -6.51 3.02 27.88
N GLY A 5 -5.98 4.00 27.13
CA GLY A 5 -6.60 5.30 26.87
C GLY A 5 -6.58 6.28 28.05
N LEU A 6 -7.13 7.48 27.83
CA LEU A 6 -7.33 8.52 28.85
C LEU A 6 -8.82 8.59 29.25
N GLY A 7 -9.14 8.19 30.48
CA GLY A 7 -10.54 8.18 30.94
C GLY A 7 -11.09 9.55 31.36
N ALA A 8 -12.24 9.54 32.05
CA ALA A 8 -13.00 10.72 32.53
C ALA A 8 -13.66 11.56 31.43
N ASP A 9 -13.87 10.96 30.28
CA ASP A 9 -14.27 11.52 29.00
C ASP A 9 -15.65 11.04 28.52
N TYR A 10 -16.52 10.65 29.44
CA TYR A 10 -17.90 10.29 29.09
C TYR A 10 -18.61 11.44 28.35
N VAL A 11 -19.53 11.09 27.45
CA VAL A 11 -20.32 12.07 26.69
C VAL A 11 -21.22 12.87 27.62
N GLN A 12 -21.09 14.19 27.60
CA GLN A 12 -22.08 15.10 28.18
C GLN A 12 -23.27 15.18 27.24
N ALA A 13 -24.28 14.34 27.47
CA ALA A 13 -25.50 14.30 26.68
C ALA A 13 -26.54 15.28 27.24
N GLU A 14 -26.89 16.29 26.45
CA GLU A 14 -27.85 17.34 26.81
C GLU A 14 -29.12 17.22 25.97
N GLY A 15 -30.25 17.00 26.64
CA GLY A 15 -31.56 16.94 26.01
C GLY A 15 -32.29 18.27 26.08
N ILE A 16 -33.02 18.61 25.01
CA ILE A 16 -33.79 19.85 24.86
C ILE A 16 -32.89 21.07 25.15
N ASP A 17 -31.68 21.06 24.62
CA ASP A 17 -30.75 22.15 24.82
C ASP A 17 -31.27 23.44 24.14
N GLY A 18 -31.26 24.55 24.88
CA GLY A 18 -31.85 25.82 24.46
C GLY A 18 -30.99 26.64 23.49
N ALA A 19 -29.81 26.16 23.10
CA ALA A 19 -28.91 26.85 22.17
C ALA A 19 -29.36 26.75 20.71
N GLY A 20 -30.25 25.81 20.37
CA GLY A 20 -30.66 25.56 18.99
C GLY A 20 -32.05 24.93 18.83
N THR A 21 -32.49 24.85 17.57
CA THR A 21 -33.64 24.06 17.13
C THR A 21 -33.36 23.48 15.76
N ASN A 22 -34.12 22.46 15.32
CA ASN A 22 -34.03 21.83 14.00
C ASN A 22 -32.65 21.24 13.67
N ASN A 23 -31.94 20.79 14.69
CA ASN A 23 -30.59 20.26 14.55
C ASN A 23 -30.21 19.42 15.78
N ALA A 24 -29.01 18.88 15.74
CA ALA A 24 -28.24 18.45 16.89
C ALA A 24 -26.76 18.77 16.61
N ASN A 25 -25.88 18.54 17.58
CA ASN A 25 -24.44 18.58 17.32
C ASN A 25 -23.66 17.75 18.34
N PHE A 26 -22.43 17.42 17.96
CA PHE A 26 -21.45 16.76 18.81
C PHE A 26 -20.10 17.46 18.75
N ALA A 27 -19.62 17.94 19.89
CA ALA A 27 -18.28 18.49 20.05
C ALA A 27 -17.32 17.37 20.49
N THR A 28 -16.52 16.86 19.55
CA THR A 28 -15.49 15.87 19.86
C THR A 28 -14.20 16.57 20.31
N LEU A 29 -13.68 16.14 21.47
CA LEU A 29 -12.40 16.59 22.01
C LEU A 29 -11.46 15.38 22.14
N PRO A 30 -10.13 15.60 22.17
CA PRO A 30 -9.16 14.53 22.36
C PRO A 30 -9.49 13.64 23.56
N ASP A 31 -9.02 12.40 23.49
CA ASP A 31 -9.20 11.42 24.55
C ASP A 31 -8.79 11.97 25.92
N GLY A 32 -9.55 11.62 26.96
CA GLY A 32 -9.41 12.20 28.30
C GLY A 32 -10.18 13.51 28.55
N ILE A 33 -10.81 14.09 27.52
CA ILE A 33 -11.67 15.28 27.67
C ILE A 33 -13.10 14.91 27.29
N ARG A 34 -14.08 15.33 28.11
CA ARG A 34 -15.49 15.02 27.87
C ARG A 34 -15.98 15.69 26.59
N PRO A 35 -16.44 14.92 25.59
CA PRO A 35 -17.17 15.49 24.48
C PRO A 35 -18.58 15.88 24.92
N ARG A 36 -19.25 16.69 24.11
CA ARG A 36 -20.59 17.22 24.42
C ARG A 36 -21.53 16.97 23.24
N MET A 37 -22.66 16.33 23.51
CA MET A 37 -23.73 16.11 22.55
C MET A 37 -24.92 16.99 22.94
N GLN A 38 -25.41 17.79 22.00
CA GLN A 38 -26.56 18.67 22.22
C GLN A 38 -27.71 18.26 21.29
N MET A 39 -28.84 17.89 21.89
CA MET A 39 -30.06 17.51 21.17
C MET A 39 -31.09 18.62 21.28
N PHE A 40 -31.68 19.04 20.15
CA PHE A 40 -32.63 20.15 20.12
C PHE A 40 -34.07 19.72 19.80
N LEU A 41 -35.00 20.65 20.06
CA LEU A 41 -36.36 20.59 19.56
C LEU A 41 -36.38 20.90 18.06
N TRP A 42 -37.22 20.19 17.32
CA TRP A 42 -37.45 20.40 15.89
C TRP A 42 -38.70 21.25 15.65
N ALA A 43 -38.86 21.74 14.42
CA ALA A 43 -39.93 22.66 14.04
C ALA A 43 -41.27 22.07 14.43
N SER A 44 -41.97 22.82 15.27
CA SER A 44 -43.33 22.52 15.70
C SER A 44 -44.22 22.22 14.49
N LYS A 45 -44.98 21.13 14.54
CA LYS A 45 -45.99 20.75 13.55
C LYS A 45 -47.32 20.48 14.24
N ARG A 46 -48.39 20.71 13.49
CA ARG A 46 -49.78 20.71 13.98
C ARG A 46 -50.33 19.33 13.70
N GLU A 47 -50.73 18.63 14.76
CA GLU A 47 -51.15 17.24 14.64
C GLU A 47 -52.51 17.01 15.31
N VAL A 48 -53.14 15.94 14.86
CA VAL A 48 -54.42 15.46 15.38
C VAL A 48 -54.21 14.00 15.80
N LEU A 49 -54.17 13.73 17.10
CA LEU A 49 -53.99 12.38 17.66
C LEU A 49 -55.34 11.80 18.07
N ILE A 50 -55.69 10.61 17.58
CA ILE A 50 -56.82 9.85 18.13
C ILE A 50 -56.42 9.28 19.49
N THR A 51 -57.07 9.72 20.57
CA THR A 51 -56.79 9.27 21.94
C THR A 51 -57.75 8.17 22.39
N GLN A 52 -58.95 8.09 21.82
CA GLN A 52 -59.90 6.99 22.04
C GLN A 52 -60.70 6.67 20.76
N PRO A 53 -61.06 5.40 20.53
CA PRO A 53 -60.64 4.21 21.29
C PRO A 53 -59.15 3.91 21.09
N ILE A 54 -58.49 3.37 22.13
CA ILE A 54 -57.03 3.19 22.16
C ILE A 54 -56.53 2.24 21.05
N GLU A 55 -57.35 1.26 20.65
CA GLU A 55 -57.09 0.35 19.53
C GLU A 55 -57.01 1.02 18.16
N ASN A 56 -57.51 2.26 18.05
CA ASN A 56 -57.43 3.08 16.84
C ASN A 56 -56.57 4.34 17.06
N GLN A 57 -55.70 4.33 18.07
CA GLN A 57 -54.78 5.42 18.33
C GLN A 57 -53.85 5.62 17.12
N MET A 58 -53.93 6.80 16.51
CA MET A 58 -53.09 7.17 15.37
C MET A 58 -52.93 8.69 15.30
N GLU A 59 -51.78 9.13 14.81
CA GLU A 59 -51.51 10.53 14.49
C GLU A 59 -51.94 10.82 13.05
N LEU A 60 -52.65 11.93 12.85
CA LEU A 60 -53.15 12.36 11.55
C LEU A 60 -52.39 13.62 11.12
N ILE A 61 -51.85 13.59 9.90
CA ILE A 61 -51.33 14.79 9.23
C ILE A 61 -52.45 15.81 9.08
N ALA A 62 -52.18 17.04 9.48
CA ALA A 62 -53.18 18.08 9.57
C ALA A 62 -52.59 19.47 9.27
N GLU A 63 -53.38 20.34 8.64
CA GLU A 63 -52.98 21.72 8.32
C GLU A 63 -53.87 22.73 9.03
N GLU A 64 -53.26 23.63 9.78
CA GLU A 64 -53.98 24.60 10.59
C GLU A 64 -54.52 25.76 9.75
N SER A 65 -55.69 26.27 10.13
CA SER A 65 -56.28 27.47 9.53
C SER A 65 -55.43 28.73 9.71
N ALA A 66 -55.56 29.70 8.80
CA ALA A 66 -54.92 31.02 8.91
C ALA A 66 -55.93 32.16 9.16
N PHE A 67 -57.03 31.90 9.89
CA PHE A 67 -58.13 32.86 10.04
C PHE A 67 -57.84 34.01 11.00
N SER A 68 -57.11 33.72 12.08
CA SER A 68 -56.72 34.69 13.12
C SER A 68 -55.40 34.26 13.77
N THR A 69 -54.81 35.14 14.58
CA THR A 69 -53.74 34.76 15.51
C THR A 69 -54.31 34.05 16.74
N ASN A 70 -55.54 34.39 17.15
CA ASN A 70 -56.12 33.88 18.40
C ASN A 70 -56.51 32.41 18.33
N ASN A 71 -56.74 31.89 17.13
CA ASN A 71 -57.18 30.52 16.90
C ASN A 71 -56.03 29.55 16.59
N LYS A 72 -54.79 29.99 16.83
CA LYS A 72 -53.58 29.18 16.63
C LYS A 72 -53.34 28.29 17.83
N LEU A 73 -53.03 27.01 17.62
CA LEU A 73 -52.73 26.02 18.67
C LEU A 73 -51.62 26.47 19.62
N ILE A 74 -50.62 27.20 19.12
CA ILE A 74 -49.57 27.81 19.95
C ILE A 74 -50.12 28.84 20.96
N ASN A 75 -51.27 29.44 20.69
CA ASN A 75 -51.94 30.42 21.54
C ASN A 75 -53.11 29.81 22.34
N THR A 76 -53.78 28.80 21.79
CA THR A 76 -54.91 28.14 22.47
C THR A 76 -54.45 27.01 23.40
N GLY A 77 -53.23 26.48 23.20
CA GLY A 77 -52.79 25.24 23.81
C GLY A 77 -53.43 24.02 23.15
N GLU A 78 -53.05 22.83 23.63
CA GLU A 78 -53.62 21.55 23.23
C GLU A 78 -55.11 21.47 23.59
N VAL A 79 -55.93 20.98 22.65
CA VAL A 79 -57.38 20.81 22.83
C VAL A 79 -57.76 19.35 22.63
N GLU A 80 -58.27 18.72 23.68
CA GLU A 80 -58.72 17.33 23.64
C GLU A 80 -60.24 17.22 23.87
N GLY A 81 -60.96 16.52 23.00
CA GLY A 81 -62.41 16.40 23.09
C GLY A 81 -63.01 15.29 22.22
N PHE A 82 -64.29 14.98 22.45
CA PHE A 82 -65.02 14.04 21.60
C PHE A 82 -65.32 14.69 20.24
N VAL A 83 -65.29 13.89 19.18
CA VAL A 83 -65.59 14.37 17.83
C VAL A 83 -67.07 14.17 17.52
N VAL A 84 -67.74 15.24 17.12
CA VAL A 84 -69.16 15.23 16.76
C VAL A 84 -69.33 15.75 15.33
N LEU A 85 -70.01 14.97 14.49
CA LEU A 85 -70.33 15.38 13.12
C LEU A 85 -71.35 16.53 13.14
N ALA A 86 -71.05 17.60 12.41
CA ALA A 86 -72.02 18.66 12.14
C ALA A 86 -73.20 18.09 11.31
N ASP A 87 -74.42 18.42 11.71
CA ASP A 87 -75.64 17.91 11.07
C ASP A 87 -75.84 18.47 9.66
N ASP A 88 -75.64 19.77 9.46
CA ASP A 88 -75.19 20.32 8.20
C ASP A 88 -73.71 20.00 8.06
N THR A 89 -73.41 18.90 7.37
CA THR A 89 -72.03 18.45 7.15
C THR A 89 -71.16 19.51 6.48
N LEU A 90 -71.73 20.54 5.82
CA LEU A 90 -70.97 21.65 5.26
C LEU A 90 -70.89 22.86 6.19
N ALA A 91 -71.67 22.93 7.27
CA ALA A 91 -71.73 24.04 8.22
C ALA A 91 -71.84 25.43 7.56
N CYS A 92 -72.55 25.52 6.42
CA CYS A 92 -72.71 26.79 5.70
C CYS A 92 -73.81 27.67 6.31
N THR A 93 -74.63 27.08 7.17
CA THR A 93 -75.65 27.74 7.97
C THR A 93 -75.46 27.38 9.45
N PRO A 94 -76.10 28.11 10.39
CA PRO A 94 -76.04 27.76 11.81
C PRO A 94 -76.43 26.29 12.06
N LEU A 95 -75.63 25.57 12.84
CA LEU A 95 -75.83 24.13 13.09
C LEU A 95 -77.08 23.89 13.93
N THR A 96 -77.90 22.90 13.57
CA THR A 96 -79.13 22.61 14.33
C THR A 96 -78.90 21.63 15.48
N ASN A 97 -77.74 20.94 15.49
CA ASN A 97 -77.28 20.03 16.53
C ASN A 97 -76.32 20.70 17.54
N ALA A 98 -76.45 22.02 17.77
CA ALA A 98 -75.57 22.78 18.66
C ALA A 98 -75.41 22.17 20.07
N GLY A 99 -76.47 21.56 20.62
CA GLY A 99 -76.39 20.87 21.92
C GLY A 99 -75.43 19.68 21.96
N ALA A 100 -75.20 19.01 20.83
CA ALA A 100 -74.21 17.93 20.72
C ALA A 100 -72.80 18.46 20.44
N ILE A 101 -72.69 19.59 19.74
CA ILE A 101 -71.42 20.24 19.39
C ILE A 101 -70.81 20.99 20.58
N ALA A 102 -71.63 21.54 21.46
CA ALA A 102 -71.19 22.31 22.63
C ALA A 102 -70.22 21.51 23.52
N GLY A 103 -69.02 22.03 23.74
CA GLY A 103 -67.96 21.38 24.52
C GLY A 103 -67.18 20.29 23.78
N ASN A 104 -67.50 20.03 22.51
CA ASN A 104 -66.90 18.97 21.69
C ASN A 104 -66.19 19.54 20.45
N ILE A 105 -65.46 18.67 19.75
CA ILE A 105 -64.77 18.98 18.50
C ILE A 105 -65.73 18.76 17.33
N ALA A 106 -66.00 19.80 16.54
CA ALA A 106 -66.88 19.69 15.38
C ALA A 106 -66.13 19.08 14.18
N LEU A 107 -66.69 18.04 13.57
CA LEU A 107 -66.22 17.47 12.30
C LEU A 107 -67.08 17.98 11.14
N ILE A 108 -66.45 18.63 10.16
CA ILE A 108 -67.14 19.33 9.07
C ILE A 108 -66.48 18.98 7.74
N TYR A 109 -67.25 18.90 6.66
CA TYR A 109 -66.73 18.70 5.31
C TYR A 109 -66.40 20.04 4.63
N ARG A 110 -65.28 20.07 3.90
CA ARG A 110 -65.01 21.09 2.91
C ARG A 110 -66.10 21.07 1.83
N GLY A 111 -66.55 22.25 1.41
CA GLY A 111 -67.65 22.38 0.45
C GLY A 111 -67.77 23.78 -0.11
N SER A 112 -69.00 24.23 -0.36
CA SER A 112 -69.30 25.42 -1.16
C SER A 112 -69.14 26.77 -0.47
N CYS A 113 -69.15 26.83 0.87
CA CYS A 113 -68.97 28.06 1.64
C CYS A 113 -67.55 28.22 2.20
N ASN A 114 -67.19 29.46 2.53
CA ASN A 114 -65.88 29.83 3.09
C ASN A 114 -65.57 29.08 4.38
N PHE A 115 -64.30 28.73 4.60
CA PHE A 115 -63.88 28.03 5.81
C PHE A 115 -64.14 28.82 7.10
N THR A 116 -63.98 30.14 7.07
CA THR A 116 -64.29 31.01 8.21
C THR A 116 -65.75 30.89 8.64
N VAL A 117 -66.70 30.81 7.69
CA VAL A 117 -68.13 30.61 7.99
C VAL A 117 -68.38 29.28 8.68
N LYS A 118 -67.76 28.20 8.21
CA LYS A 118 -67.88 26.86 8.79
C LYS A 118 -67.44 26.84 10.25
N VAL A 119 -66.23 27.37 10.50
CA VAL A 119 -65.63 27.36 11.83
C VAL A 119 -66.36 28.33 12.75
N LYS A 120 -66.81 29.49 12.25
CA LYS A 120 -67.61 30.44 13.02
C LYS A 120 -68.96 29.85 13.46
N ASN A 121 -69.68 29.17 12.57
CA ASN A 121 -70.94 28.50 12.91
C ASN A 121 -70.75 27.39 13.95
N ALA A 122 -69.65 26.63 13.88
CA ALA A 122 -69.31 25.64 14.89
C ALA A 122 -68.94 26.28 16.23
N GLN A 123 -68.14 27.35 16.22
CA GLN A 123 -67.79 28.11 17.42
C GLN A 123 -69.03 28.71 18.09
N ASP A 124 -69.94 29.30 17.32
CA ASP A 124 -71.19 29.87 17.83
C ASP A 124 -72.15 28.78 18.37
N SER A 125 -71.93 27.54 17.95
CA SER A 125 -72.61 26.34 18.49
C SER A 125 -71.89 25.75 19.72
N GLY A 126 -70.83 26.40 20.21
CA GLY A 126 -70.10 26.01 21.41
C GLY A 126 -69.00 24.96 21.18
N ALA A 127 -68.58 24.71 19.94
CA ALA A 127 -67.45 23.83 19.66
C ALA A 127 -66.18 24.37 20.33
N ILE A 128 -65.32 23.47 20.81
CA ILE A 128 -64.01 23.83 21.40
C ILE A 128 -62.87 23.79 20.39
N ALA A 129 -63.07 23.09 19.26
CA ALA A 129 -62.19 23.06 18.10
C ALA A 129 -62.95 22.54 16.87
N VAL A 130 -62.35 22.66 15.67
CA VAL A 130 -62.96 22.17 14.42
C VAL A 130 -61.98 21.37 13.57
N ILE A 131 -62.40 20.20 13.12
CA ILE A 131 -61.73 19.42 12.07
C ILE A 131 -62.50 19.58 10.77
N VAL A 132 -61.83 20.07 9.73
CA VAL A 132 -62.39 20.14 8.37
C VAL A 132 -61.82 19.00 7.53
N ILE A 133 -62.69 18.17 6.97
CA ILE A 133 -62.32 17.08 6.05
C ILE A 133 -62.14 17.66 4.65
N ASN A 134 -60.96 17.51 4.06
CA ASN A 134 -60.71 17.89 2.68
C ASN A 134 -61.62 17.05 1.74
N ASN A 135 -62.16 17.67 0.71
CA ASN A 135 -63.05 17.02 -0.27
C ASN A 135 -62.33 16.65 -1.58
N ALA A 136 -61.02 16.89 -1.66
CA ALA A 136 -60.16 16.49 -2.75
C ALA A 136 -59.15 15.42 -2.28
N PRO A 137 -58.70 14.51 -3.16
CA PRO A 137 -57.59 13.60 -2.87
C PRO A 137 -56.30 14.38 -2.58
N GLY A 138 -55.46 13.85 -1.70
CA GLY A 138 -54.14 14.40 -1.37
C GLY A 138 -54.04 15.00 0.02
N ALA A 139 -52.90 15.64 0.29
CA ALA A 139 -52.58 16.25 1.58
C ALA A 139 -53.60 17.33 1.97
N PRO A 140 -53.82 17.57 3.28
CA PRO A 140 -54.57 18.74 3.73
C PRO A 140 -53.91 20.03 3.23
N ILE A 141 -54.71 21.09 3.09
CA ILE A 141 -54.23 22.40 2.59
C ILE A 141 -54.50 23.48 3.65
N PRO A 142 -53.72 24.57 3.65
CA PRO A 142 -54.00 25.73 4.49
C PRO A 142 -55.41 26.27 4.21
N MET A 143 -56.23 26.36 5.26
CA MET A 143 -57.57 26.95 5.13
C MET A 143 -57.47 28.48 5.11
N GLY A 144 -57.74 29.07 3.95
CA GLY A 144 -57.70 30.52 3.73
C GLY A 144 -58.95 31.28 4.20
N GLY A 145 -58.77 32.57 4.49
CA GLY A 145 -59.80 33.49 4.98
C GLY A 145 -59.27 34.32 6.16
N SER A 146 -60.00 35.36 6.58
CA SER A 146 -59.66 36.14 7.78
C SER A 146 -60.92 36.47 8.55
N ASP A 147 -60.93 36.12 9.84
CA ASP A 147 -61.99 36.45 10.79
C ASP A 147 -61.42 36.38 12.23
N ASN A 148 -61.10 37.54 12.80
CA ASN A 148 -60.51 37.64 14.13
C ASN A 148 -61.48 37.32 15.28
N SER A 149 -62.77 37.11 15.00
CA SER A 149 -63.72 36.64 16.00
C SER A 149 -63.66 35.13 16.22
N ILE A 150 -62.95 34.39 15.36
CA ILE A 150 -62.67 32.97 15.55
C ILE A 150 -61.51 32.83 16.53
N THR A 151 -61.74 32.13 17.63
CA THR A 151 -60.81 31.90 18.74
C THR A 151 -60.55 30.43 19.03
N ILE A 152 -61.32 29.52 18.43
CA ILE A 152 -61.13 28.07 18.59
C ILE A 152 -60.19 27.51 17.52
N PRO A 153 -59.27 26.58 17.87
CA PRO A 153 -58.36 26.02 16.89
C PRO A 153 -59.13 25.25 15.81
N SER A 154 -58.65 25.37 14.58
CA SER A 154 -59.25 24.64 13.46
C SER A 154 -58.21 24.17 12.46
N ILE A 155 -58.37 22.91 12.06
CA ILE A 155 -57.37 22.17 11.29
C ILE A 155 -58.06 21.38 10.19
N MET A 156 -57.40 21.22 9.06
CA MET A 156 -57.83 20.37 7.96
C MET A 156 -57.10 19.02 7.99
N ILE A 157 -57.83 17.94 7.72
CA ILE A 157 -57.26 16.60 7.48
C ILE A 157 -57.62 16.12 6.06
N SER A 158 -56.90 15.12 5.55
CA SER A 158 -57.17 14.51 4.24
C SER A 158 -58.57 13.88 4.18
N ASN A 159 -59.06 13.64 2.97
CA ASN A 159 -60.33 12.93 2.76
C ASN A 159 -60.31 11.50 3.34
N LEU A 160 -59.16 10.81 3.24
CA LEU A 160 -58.96 9.46 3.77
C LEU A 160 -59.01 9.44 5.29
N ASN A 161 -58.24 10.30 5.94
CA ASN A 161 -58.22 10.42 7.40
C ASN A 161 -59.58 10.86 7.94
N GLY A 162 -60.26 11.78 7.22
CA GLY A 162 -61.63 12.18 7.55
C GLY A 162 -62.65 11.06 7.46
N ALA A 163 -62.53 10.17 6.46
CA ALA A 163 -63.38 8.98 6.37
C ALA A 163 -63.12 8.00 7.53
N PHE A 164 -61.85 7.83 7.92
CA PHE A 164 -61.48 7.00 9.07
C PHE A 164 -62.04 7.57 10.38
N VAL A 165 -61.80 8.84 10.70
CA VAL A 165 -62.36 9.50 11.89
C VAL A 165 -63.88 9.41 11.91
N ARG A 166 -64.54 9.61 10.75
CA ARG A 166 -66.00 9.47 10.64
C ARG A 166 -66.49 8.06 10.98
N SER A 167 -65.75 7.02 10.60
CA SER A 167 -66.12 5.63 10.91
C SER A 167 -66.14 5.34 12.42
N LEU A 168 -65.38 6.12 13.20
CA LEU A 168 -65.24 5.97 14.65
C LEU A 168 -66.23 6.82 15.47
N ILE A 169 -67.05 7.68 14.85
CA ILE A 169 -67.95 8.60 15.57
C ILE A 169 -68.91 7.85 16.51
N ASN A 170 -69.45 6.72 16.07
CA ASN A 170 -70.35 5.90 16.88
C ASN A 170 -69.63 5.12 18.00
N GLN A 171 -68.31 5.20 18.06
CA GLN A 171 -67.46 4.58 19.09
C GLN A 171 -66.94 5.62 20.10
N ASN A 172 -67.54 6.83 20.13
CA ASN A 172 -67.11 7.95 20.97
C ASN A 172 -65.64 8.33 20.74
N VAL A 173 -65.26 8.49 19.46
CA VAL A 173 -63.90 8.90 19.12
C VAL A 173 -63.51 10.21 19.81
N ARG A 174 -62.36 10.18 20.49
CA ARG A 174 -61.78 11.32 21.20
C ARG A 174 -60.43 11.63 20.58
N ILE A 175 -60.16 12.91 20.39
CA ILE A 175 -58.99 13.39 19.67
C ILE A 175 -58.34 14.52 20.45
N SER A 176 -57.00 14.56 20.43
CA SER A 176 -56.19 15.72 20.82
C SER A 176 -55.70 16.47 19.59
N MET A 177 -55.93 17.79 19.55
CA MET A 177 -55.28 18.72 18.64
C MET A 177 -54.15 19.43 19.37
N ARG A 178 -52.91 19.27 18.91
CA ARG A 178 -51.75 19.82 19.59
C ARG A 178 -50.73 20.40 18.62
N ASP A 179 -49.98 21.37 19.13
CA ASP A 179 -48.78 21.87 18.49
C ASP A 179 -47.58 21.19 19.15
N ARG A 180 -46.96 20.24 18.45
CA ARG A 180 -45.85 19.46 18.98
C ARG A 180 -44.58 19.80 18.21
N ALA A 181 -43.56 20.25 18.94
CA ALA A 181 -42.19 20.22 18.47
C ALA A 181 -41.66 18.80 18.69
N PRO A 182 -41.32 18.05 17.62
CA PRO A 182 -40.65 16.76 17.79
C PRO A 182 -39.36 16.97 18.60
N ASP A 183 -39.20 16.17 19.64
CA ASP A 183 -38.01 16.21 20.47
C ASP A 183 -36.97 15.27 19.88
N GLY A 184 -35.85 15.82 19.39
CA GLY A 184 -34.77 15.07 18.76
C GLY A 184 -34.19 13.96 19.64
N ASN A 185 -34.40 14.02 20.96
CA ASN A 185 -34.01 12.97 21.91
C ASN A 185 -34.77 11.64 21.72
N TYR A 186 -35.82 11.61 20.91
CA TYR A 186 -36.54 10.38 20.55
C TYR A 186 -36.21 9.88 19.13
N ASP A 187 -35.35 10.58 18.39
CA ASP A 187 -34.84 10.11 17.10
C ASP A 187 -33.51 9.39 17.31
N ASN A 188 -33.56 8.07 17.43
CA ASN A 188 -32.35 7.25 17.59
C ASN A 188 -31.35 7.46 16.44
N GLY A 189 -31.82 7.76 15.23
CA GLY A 189 -30.96 8.03 14.09
C GLY A 189 -30.10 9.26 14.32
N ILE A 190 -30.69 10.35 14.82
CA ILE A 190 -29.95 11.58 15.14
C ILE A 190 -28.97 11.35 16.30
N ILE A 191 -29.39 10.67 17.36
CA ILE A 191 -28.49 10.40 18.51
C ILE A 191 -27.27 9.59 18.06
N VAL A 192 -27.47 8.55 17.26
CA VAL A 192 -26.37 7.73 16.75
C VAL A 192 -25.49 8.52 15.78
N HIS A 193 -26.08 9.34 14.91
CA HIS A 193 -25.34 10.24 14.02
C HIS A 193 -24.39 11.14 14.82
N GLU A 194 -24.92 11.85 15.82
CA GLU A 194 -24.09 12.73 16.66
C GLU A 194 -23.00 11.95 17.40
N TYR A 195 -23.31 10.77 17.93
CA TYR A 195 -22.30 9.93 18.56
C TYR A 195 -21.23 9.45 17.55
N GLY A 196 -21.64 9.24 16.29
CA GLY A 196 -20.78 8.88 15.16
C GLY A 196 -19.68 9.92 14.89
N HIS A 197 -19.94 11.20 15.11
CA HIS A 197 -18.90 12.24 15.09
C HIS A 197 -17.86 12.03 16.20
N GLY A 198 -18.29 11.58 17.37
CA GLY A 198 -17.39 11.21 18.47
C GLY A 198 -16.48 10.03 18.11
N VAL A 199 -17.07 9.01 17.48
CA VAL A 199 -16.36 7.81 17.03
C VAL A 199 -15.34 8.15 15.94
N SER A 200 -15.81 8.71 14.82
CA SER A 200 -14.97 8.99 13.65
C SER A 200 -13.82 9.95 13.96
N ASN A 201 -14.08 11.07 14.65
CA ASN A 201 -13.03 12.05 14.99
C ASN A 201 -12.00 11.52 16.01
N ARG A 202 -12.30 10.48 16.79
CA ARG A 202 -11.30 9.88 17.71
C ARG A 202 -10.55 8.70 17.13
N LEU A 203 -11.14 7.98 16.19
CA LEU A 203 -10.46 6.86 15.54
C LEU A 203 -9.49 7.37 14.46
N ILE A 204 -9.92 8.33 13.66
CA ILE A 204 -9.16 8.80 12.49
C ILE A 204 -8.04 9.75 12.91
N GLY A 205 -6.81 9.40 12.55
CA GLY A 205 -5.61 10.12 13.01
C GLY A 205 -5.28 9.92 14.50
N GLY A 206 -6.00 9.01 15.16
CA GLY A 206 -5.75 8.58 16.54
C GLY A 206 -6.42 9.42 17.64
N PRO A 207 -6.55 8.85 18.85
CA PRO A 207 -7.39 9.39 19.93
C PRO A 207 -6.95 10.77 20.45
N SER A 208 -5.70 11.18 20.22
CA SER A 208 -5.17 12.48 20.64
C SER A 208 -5.43 13.61 19.65
N ASN A 209 -5.90 13.33 18.44
CA ASN A 209 -6.09 14.32 17.38
C ASN A 209 -7.50 14.27 16.78
N THR A 210 -8.35 15.22 17.16
CA THR A 210 -9.75 15.30 16.70
C THR A 210 -9.97 16.30 15.56
N SER A 211 -8.89 16.74 14.91
CA SER A 211 -8.94 17.73 13.82
C SER A 211 -8.75 17.10 12.44
N CYS A 212 -8.83 15.78 12.33
CA CYS A 212 -8.50 15.05 11.10
C CYS A 212 -9.61 15.02 10.04
N LEU A 213 -10.80 15.55 10.34
CA LEU A 213 -11.94 15.59 9.44
C LEU A 213 -12.39 17.03 9.17
N GLN A 214 -11.43 17.87 8.81
CA GLN A 214 -11.65 19.30 8.56
C GLN A 214 -11.34 19.70 7.11
N ASN A 215 -10.85 18.76 6.30
CA ASN A 215 -10.56 18.96 4.88
C ASN A 215 -11.86 19.00 4.04
N GLU A 216 -11.77 19.50 2.81
CA GLU A 216 -12.96 19.76 1.98
C GLU A 216 -13.69 18.46 1.56
N GLU A 217 -12.97 17.36 1.36
CA GLU A 217 -13.51 16.05 0.95
C GLU A 217 -13.85 15.12 2.13
N GLN A 218 -13.89 15.65 3.35
CA GLN A 218 -14.02 14.82 4.56
C GLN A 218 -15.32 13.98 4.57
N MET A 219 -15.23 12.78 5.16
CA MET A 219 -16.31 11.77 5.19
C MET A 219 -17.07 11.72 6.54
N GLY A 220 -16.82 12.66 7.46
CA GLY A 220 -17.34 12.75 8.83
C GLY A 220 -18.84 12.55 8.98
N GLU A 221 -19.61 13.29 8.18
CA GLU A 221 -21.08 13.19 8.15
C GLU A 221 -21.52 11.81 7.63
N GLY A 222 -20.77 11.23 6.69
CA GLY A 222 -21.09 9.95 6.08
C GLY A 222 -20.87 8.76 7.00
N TRP A 223 -19.78 8.74 7.77
CA TRP A 223 -19.61 7.70 8.80
C TRP A 223 -20.70 7.76 9.87
N SER A 224 -21.15 8.96 10.21
CA SER A 224 -22.19 9.19 11.21
C SER A 224 -23.57 8.70 10.72
N ASP A 225 -23.95 9.04 9.49
CA ASP A 225 -25.16 8.50 8.86
C ASP A 225 -25.08 6.98 8.70
N TYR A 226 -23.92 6.45 8.30
CA TYR A 226 -23.71 5.00 8.17
C TYR A 226 -23.92 4.27 9.51
N LEU A 227 -23.33 4.76 10.60
CA LEU A 227 -23.53 4.17 11.93
C LEU A 227 -25.00 4.25 12.35
N ALA A 228 -25.70 5.36 12.07
CA ALA A 228 -27.13 5.48 12.32
C ALA A 228 -27.93 4.44 11.52
N LEU A 229 -27.61 4.25 10.24
CA LEU A 229 -28.24 3.20 9.42
C LEU A 229 -28.01 1.82 10.03
N MET A 230 -26.77 1.48 10.38
CA MET A 230 -26.41 0.16 10.89
C MET A 230 -27.09 -0.17 12.22
N LEU A 231 -27.16 0.80 13.14
CA LEU A 231 -27.63 0.57 14.51
C LEU A 231 -29.15 0.75 14.69
N THR A 232 -29.83 1.41 13.74
CA THR A 232 -31.30 1.56 13.80
C THR A 232 -32.05 0.69 12.79
N THR A 233 -31.36 -0.11 11.99
CA THR A 233 -32.00 -1.08 11.08
C THR A 233 -32.44 -2.30 11.89
N ASP A 234 -33.69 -2.73 11.69
CA ASP A 234 -34.15 -4.03 12.18
C ASP A 234 -33.65 -5.14 11.24
N TRP A 235 -32.46 -5.68 11.54
CA TRP A 235 -31.83 -6.71 10.72
C TRP A 235 -32.58 -8.04 10.68
N ALA A 236 -33.57 -8.26 11.55
CA ALA A 236 -34.42 -9.45 11.47
C ALA A 236 -35.41 -9.38 10.28
N THR A 237 -35.74 -8.17 9.82
CA THR A 237 -36.73 -7.91 8.77
C THR A 237 -36.20 -7.08 7.60
N ALA A 238 -34.93 -6.70 7.64
CA ALA A 238 -34.29 -5.86 6.63
C ALA A 238 -34.29 -6.53 5.24
N SER A 239 -34.44 -5.69 4.21
CA SER A 239 -34.40 -6.08 2.80
C SER A 239 -33.59 -5.06 2.02
N GLU A 240 -32.82 -5.52 1.02
CA GLU A 240 -31.97 -4.69 0.17
C GLU A 240 -32.78 -3.59 -0.53
N THR A 241 -34.02 -3.89 -0.89
CA THR A 241 -34.94 -2.98 -1.58
C THR A 241 -35.55 -1.91 -0.68
N THR A 242 -35.35 -1.98 0.64
CA THR A 242 -35.92 -1.02 1.59
C THR A 242 -35.04 0.22 1.68
N ALA A 243 -35.41 1.26 0.93
CA ALA A 243 -34.74 2.55 0.99
C ALA A 243 -34.98 3.28 2.31
N ARG A 244 -33.94 3.85 2.91
CA ARG A 244 -33.99 4.47 4.26
C ARG A 244 -33.66 5.96 4.28
N GLY A 245 -34.50 6.75 4.97
CA GLY A 245 -34.21 8.15 5.31
C GLY A 245 -33.53 8.30 6.69
N ILE A 246 -33.05 9.51 6.96
CA ILE A 246 -32.49 9.93 8.27
C ILE A 246 -33.32 11.11 8.81
N GLY A 247 -33.64 11.10 10.10
CA GLY A 247 -34.37 12.21 10.75
C GLY A 247 -35.86 12.30 10.41
N THR A 248 -36.50 11.20 9.96
CA THR A 248 -37.92 11.20 9.57
C THR A 248 -38.83 11.50 10.76
N TYR A 249 -38.54 10.96 11.95
CA TYR A 249 -39.29 11.29 13.17
C TYR A 249 -39.16 12.76 13.52
N ALA A 250 -37.93 13.31 13.48
CA ALA A 250 -37.68 14.72 13.77
C ALA A 250 -38.42 15.68 12.80
N LEU A 251 -38.69 15.22 11.58
CA LEU A 251 -39.51 15.92 10.59
C LEU A 251 -40.99 15.53 10.63
N ASN A 252 -41.43 14.65 11.53
CA ASN A 252 -42.78 14.09 11.58
C ASN A 252 -43.25 13.55 10.21
N GLN A 253 -42.38 12.76 9.60
CA GLN A 253 -42.57 12.07 8.33
C GLN A 253 -42.84 10.58 8.58
N ASP A 254 -43.39 9.89 7.59
CA ASP A 254 -43.48 8.43 7.65
C ASP A 254 -42.06 7.83 7.70
N PRO A 255 -41.84 6.68 8.35
CA PRO A 255 -40.50 6.07 8.44
C PRO A 255 -39.85 5.79 7.07
N GLU A 256 -40.66 5.64 6.02
CA GLU A 256 -40.23 5.37 4.63
C GLU A 256 -39.97 6.63 3.79
N ASP A 257 -40.22 7.83 4.35
CA ASP A 257 -39.97 9.11 3.68
C ASP A 257 -38.47 9.45 3.64
N ILE A 258 -38.14 10.53 2.92
CA ILE A 258 -36.76 10.89 2.60
C ILE A 258 -35.94 11.38 3.81
N GLY A 259 -36.57 12.02 4.79
CA GLY A 259 -35.86 12.63 5.91
C GLY A 259 -35.13 13.92 5.51
N ILE A 260 -33.95 14.15 6.11
CA ILE A 260 -33.16 15.39 5.97
C ILE A 260 -32.09 15.36 4.86
N ARG A 261 -31.87 14.20 4.22
CA ARG A 261 -30.83 14.01 3.20
C ARG A 261 -31.38 14.18 1.78
N THR A 262 -30.50 14.36 0.80
CA THR A 262 -30.88 14.58 -0.63
C THR A 262 -31.62 13.39 -1.22
N TYR A 263 -31.22 12.18 -0.87
CA TYR A 263 -31.80 10.91 -1.30
C TYR A 263 -31.94 9.97 -0.12
N LYS A 264 -32.83 8.99 -0.23
CA LYS A 264 -32.83 7.83 0.70
C LYS A 264 -31.62 6.97 0.42
N TYR A 265 -31.02 6.38 1.45
CA TYR A 265 -29.98 5.36 1.27
C TYR A 265 -30.60 4.08 0.70
N SER A 266 -30.08 3.65 -0.46
CA SER A 266 -30.64 2.55 -1.26
C SER A 266 -29.58 2.04 -2.24
N THR A 267 -29.56 0.73 -2.51
CA THR A 267 -28.73 0.13 -3.57
C THR A 267 -29.30 0.35 -4.98
N ASP A 268 -30.57 0.78 -5.06
CA ASP A 268 -31.23 1.19 -6.31
C ASP A 268 -30.78 2.60 -6.73
N LEU A 269 -30.02 2.68 -7.82
CA LEU A 269 -29.50 3.92 -8.40
C LEU A 269 -30.58 4.87 -8.91
N ASN A 270 -31.83 4.40 -9.11
CA ASN A 270 -32.95 5.28 -9.43
C ASN A 270 -33.49 6.02 -8.20
N ILE A 271 -33.27 5.48 -7.00
CA ILE A 271 -33.64 6.11 -5.73
C ILE A 271 -32.49 6.97 -5.21
N ASN A 272 -31.26 6.46 -5.31
CA ASN A 272 -30.05 7.16 -4.90
C ASN A 272 -28.97 7.09 -6.00
N PRO A 273 -28.91 8.11 -6.87
CA PRO A 273 -28.02 8.11 -8.02
C PRO A 273 -26.59 8.52 -7.70
N PHE A 274 -26.24 8.79 -6.43
CA PHE A 274 -24.93 9.34 -6.09
C PHE A 274 -23.78 8.47 -6.57
N THR A 275 -22.82 9.12 -7.24
CA THR A 275 -21.49 8.58 -7.57
C THR A 275 -20.39 9.49 -7.02
N TYR A 276 -19.13 9.10 -7.21
CA TYR A 276 -17.98 9.87 -6.75
C TYR A 276 -17.86 11.23 -7.47
N GLU A 277 -18.26 11.34 -8.74
CA GLU A 277 -18.28 12.62 -9.47
C GLU A 277 -19.15 13.69 -8.77
N ASP A 278 -20.19 13.29 -8.03
CA ASP A 278 -21.07 14.23 -7.33
C ASP A 278 -20.39 15.02 -6.21
N VAL A 279 -19.21 14.59 -5.73
CA VAL A 279 -18.42 15.36 -4.75
C VAL A 279 -18.10 16.75 -5.31
N ALA A 280 -17.75 16.84 -6.61
CA ALA A 280 -17.50 18.10 -7.31
C ALA A 280 -18.76 18.99 -7.45
N SER A 281 -19.94 18.41 -7.25
CA SER A 281 -21.23 19.12 -7.30
C SER A 281 -21.73 19.60 -5.92
N THR A 282 -20.90 19.45 -4.87
CA THR A 282 -21.29 19.81 -3.50
C THR A 282 -21.76 21.28 -3.38
N PRO A 283 -22.95 21.54 -2.81
CA PRO A 283 -23.48 22.90 -2.70
C PRO A 283 -22.62 23.80 -1.80
N LEU A 284 -22.47 25.06 -2.23
CA LEU A 284 -21.92 26.12 -1.38
C LEU A 284 -23.00 26.64 -0.41
N ILE A 285 -22.75 26.47 0.88
CA ILE A 285 -23.57 27.06 1.95
C ILE A 285 -23.00 28.45 2.27
N VAL A 286 -23.85 29.47 2.20
CA VAL A 286 -23.50 30.85 2.56
C VAL A 286 -24.21 31.20 3.86
N THR A 287 -23.42 31.49 4.89
CA THR A 287 -23.90 31.93 6.21
C THR A 287 -23.49 33.38 6.47
N ALA A 288 -24.03 33.97 7.54
CA ALA A 288 -23.62 35.32 7.96
C ALA A 288 -22.13 35.41 8.36
N THR A 289 -21.49 34.28 8.68
CA THR A 289 -20.11 34.19 9.16
C THR A 289 -19.12 33.69 8.11
N GLY A 290 -19.57 33.36 6.90
CA GLY A 290 -18.72 32.86 5.81
C GLY A 290 -19.43 31.87 4.91
N SER A 291 -18.71 31.38 3.89
CA SER A 291 -19.20 30.40 2.93
C SER A 291 -18.34 29.14 2.98
N PHE A 292 -18.96 27.95 3.02
CA PHE A 292 -18.28 26.66 3.04
C PHE A 292 -19.04 25.62 2.20
N ARG A 293 -18.36 24.55 1.77
CA ARG A 293 -19.01 23.44 1.06
C ARG A 293 -19.76 22.54 2.03
N SER A 294 -20.92 22.04 1.64
CA SER A 294 -21.77 21.24 2.53
C SER A 294 -21.11 19.90 2.87
N PRO A 295 -20.65 19.68 4.13
CA PRO A 295 -20.10 18.39 4.53
C PRO A 295 -21.15 17.29 4.52
N HIS A 296 -22.43 17.65 4.77
CA HIS A 296 -23.55 16.71 4.76
C HIS A 296 -23.83 16.12 3.38
N PHE A 297 -23.63 16.92 2.31
CA PHE A 297 -23.82 16.45 0.94
C PHE A 297 -22.73 15.44 0.58
N ILE A 298 -21.47 15.77 0.86
CA ILE A 298 -20.32 14.88 0.65
C ILE A 298 -20.46 13.60 1.48
N GLY A 299 -20.80 13.73 2.77
CA GLY A 299 -21.05 12.59 3.64
C GLY A 299 -22.17 11.67 3.14
N SER A 300 -23.22 12.23 2.52
CA SER A 300 -24.29 11.41 1.94
C SER A 300 -23.79 10.51 0.82
N ILE A 301 -22.83 10.96 0.01
CA ILE A 301 -22.19 10.14 -1.05
C ILE A 301 -21.41 9.00 -0.40
N TRP A 302 -20.58 9.31 0.61
CA TRP A 302 -19.79 8.31 1.33
C TRP A 302 -20.66 7.24 2.03
N ALA A 303 -21.66 7.67 2.81
CA ALA A 303 -22.59 6.77 3.49
C ALA A 303 -23.33 5.86 2.50
N THR A 304 -23.64 6.37 1.31
CA THR A 304 -24.28 5.61 0.24
C THR A 304 -23.35 4.49 -0.28
N MET A 305 -22.05 4.75 -0.46
CA MET A 305 -21.07 3.71 -0.81
C MET A 305 -20.94 2.64 0.28
N LEU A 306 -20.90 3.04 1.55
CA LEU A 306 -20.86 2.11 2.68
C LEU A 306 -22.14 1.27 2.83
N TRP A 307 -23.29 1.84 2.45
CA TRP A 307 -24.56 1.11 2.41
C TRP A 307 -24.56 0.04 1.32
N ASP A 308 -24.07 0.34 0.12
CA ASP A 308 -23.87 -0.64 -0.94
C ASP A 308 -22.88 -1.74 -0.51
N LEU A 309 -21.77 -1.37 0.14
CA LEU A 309 -20.80 -2.33 0.71
C LEU A 309 -21.48 -3.30 1.68
N THR A 310 -22.35 -2.78 2.56
CA THR A 310 -23.03 -3.58 3.56
C THR A 310 -23.93 -4.63 2.91
N TRP A 311 -24.75 -4.23 1.95
CA TRP A 311 -25.61 -5.18 1.22
C TRP A 311 -24.80 -6.16 0.38
N LYS A 312 -23.66 -5.72 -0.18
CA LYS A 312 -22.78 -6.59 -0.94
C LYS A 312 -22.15 -7.69 -0.09
N LEU A 313 -21.79 -7.39 1.15
CA LEU A 313 -21.32 -8.39 2.11
C LEU A 313 -22.46 -9.28 2.63
N ILE A 314 -23.68 -8.76 2.78
CA ILE A 314 -24.85 -9.57 3.11
C ILE A 314 -25.17 -10.57 2.00
N GLU A 315 -24.97 -10.20 0.72
CA GLU A 315 -25.16 -11.10 -0.42
C GLU A 315 -24.27 -12.36 -0.29
N SER A 316 -23.01 -12.21 0.17
CA SER A 316 -22.08 -13.34 0.29
C SER A 316 -22.18 -14.09 1.62
N GLU A 317 -22.31 -13.38 2.73
CA GLU A 317 -22.21 -13.96 4.09
C GLU A 317 -23.57 -14.18 4.76
N GLY A 318 -24.66 -13.71 4.14
CA GLY A 318 -25.98 -13.67 4.74
C GLY A 318 -26.16 -12.56 5.76
N ILE A 319 -27.40 -12.36 6.21
CA ILE A 319 -27.77 -11.37 7.22
C ILE A 319 -27.86 -12.04 8.59
N ASP A 320 -27.37 -11.35 9.62
CA ASP A 320 -27.59 -11.73 11.02
C ASP A 320 -28.45 -10.68 11.72
N ALA A 321 -29.48 -11.14 12.45
CA ALA A 321 -30.37 -10.25 13.18
C ALA A 321 -29.69 -9.59 14.40
N ASP A 322 -28.64 -10.19 14.97
CA ASP A 322 -27.88 -9.61 16.08
C ASP A 322 -26.68 -8.80 15.58
N ILE A 323 -26.85 -7.48 15.50
CA ILE A 323 -25.76 -6.58 15.06
C ILE A 323 -24.56 -6.52 16.02
N TYR A 324 -24.72 -6.93 17.29
CA TYR A 324 -23.68 -6.78 18.32
C TYR A 324 -22.80 -8.01 18.47
N HIS A 325 -23.37 -9.21 18.29
CA HIS A 325 -22.65 -10.48 18.49
C HIS A 325 -22.77 -11.44 17.31
N GLY A 326 -23.46 -11.06 16.24
CA GLY A 326 -23.62 -11.84 15.03
C GLY A 326 -22.35 -11.92 14.18
N SER A 327 -22.42 -12.73 13.13
CA SER A 327 -21.33 -12.94 12.18
C SER A 327 -21.75 -12.79 10.72
N GLY A 328 -22.91 -12.19 10.46
CA GLY A 328 -23.39 -11.96 9.09
C GLY A 328 -22.64 -10.84 8.38
N GLY A 329 -22.92 -10.65 7.10
CA GLY A 329 -22.34 -9.61 6.26
C GLY A 329 -22.56 -8.20 6.81
N ASN A 330 -23.68 -7.95 7.48
CA ASN A 330 -23.94 -6.70 8.19
C ASN A 330 -23.00 -6.49 9.40
N ASN A 331 -22.63 -7.54 10.14
CA ASN A 331 -21.64 -7.46 11.21
C ASN A 331 -20.23 -7.23 10.64
N ILE A 332 -19.88 -7.96 9.58
CA ILE A 332 -18.58 -7.85 8.91
C ILE A 332 -18.41 -6.44 8.35
N ALA A 333 -19.42 -5.89 7.67
CA ALA A 333 -19.40 -4.52 7.13
C ALA A 333 -19.16 -3.48 8.24
N LEU A 334 -19.92 -3.55 9.33
CA LEU A 334 -19.74 -2.64 10.47
C LEU A 334 -18.32 -2.75 11.05
N GLN A 335 -17.81 -3.98 11.21
CA GLN A 335 -16.47 -4.21 11.75
C GLN A 335 -15.37 -3.66 10.83
N LEU A 336 -15.48 -3.90 9.52
CA LEU A 336 -14.52 -3.39 8.53
C LEU A 336 -14.52 -1.87 8.46
N VAL A 337 -15.69 -1.23 8.50
CA VAL A 337 -15.77 0.24 8.54
C VAL A 337 -15.16 0.80 9.83
N MET A 338 -15.42 0.18 10.97
CA MET A 338 -14.83 0.58 12.26
C MET A 338 -13.32 0.43 12.31
N ASP A 339 -12.76 -0.60 11.66
CA ASP A 339 -11.32 -0.80 11.58
C ASP A 339 -10.68 0.08 10.51
N GLY A 340 -11.35 0.33 9.37
CA GLY A 340 -10.92 1.29 8.37
C GLY A 340 -10.73 2.69 8.96
N MET A 341 -11.65 3.15 9.83
CA MET A 341 -11.48 4.42 10.55
C MET A 341 -10.23 4.45 11.45
N LYS A 342 -9.75 3.31 11.95
CA LYS A 342 -8.52 3.24 12.78
C LYS A 342 -7.25 3.25 11.94
N LEU A 343 -7.32 2.73 10.72
CA LEU A 343 -6.18 2.53 9.82
C LEU A 343 -5.93 3.74 8.92
N ILE A 344 -6.97 4.53 8.66
CA ILE A 344 -6.87 5.66 7.74
C ILE A 344 -6.07 6.83 8.33
N LYS A 345 -5.33 7.52 7.44
CA LYS A 345 -4.54 8.71 7.76
C LYS A 345 -5.42 9.92 8.14
N CYS A 346 -4.79 10.93 8.73
CA CYS A 346 -5.43 12.23 9.00
C CYS A 346 -5.71 13.02 7.71
N SER A 347 -6.83 13.74 7.67
CA SER A 347 -7.32 14.50 6.49
C SER A 347 -7.48 13.66 5.20
N PRO A 348 -8.22 12.53 5.25
CA PRO A 348 -8.37 11.63 4.12
C PRO A 348 -9.32 12.15 3.03
N GLY A 349 -9.10 11.68 1.80
CA GLY A 349 -10.10 11.70 0.71
C GLY A 349 -10.85 10.36 0.61
N PHE A 350 -11.74 10.22 -0.37
CA PHE A 350 -12.58 9.00 -0.48
C PHE A 350 -11.76 7.75 -0.85
N VAL A 351 -10.75 7.88 -1.71
CA VAL A 351 -9.86 6.77 -2.08
C VAL A 351 -9.10 6.25 -0.86
N ASP A 352 -8.57 7.16 -0.02
CA ASP A 352 -7.99 6.79 1.28
C ASP A 352 -9.01 6.04 2.16
N GLY A 353 -10.28 6.45 2.13
CA GLY A 353 -11.42 5.81 2.79
C GLY A 353 -11.59 4.35 2.41
N ARG A 354 -11.68 4.10 1.11
CA ARG A 354 -11.84 2.77 0.52
C ARG A 354 -10.63 1.89 0.82
N ASP A 355 -9.43 2.42 0.60
CA ASP A 355 -8.19 1.65 0.75
C ASP A 355 -7.95 1.24 2.20
N ALA A 356 -8.35 2.08 3.17
CA ALA A 356 -8.31 1.70 4.58
C ALA A 356 -9.29 0.57 4.93
N ILE A 357 -10.45 0.49 4.27
CA ILE A 357 -11.42 -0.62 4.45
C ILE A 357 -10.90 -1.90 3.79
N LEU A 358 -10.25 -1.80 2.62
CA LEU A 358 -9.55 -2.93 1.99
C LEU A 358 -8.42 -3.45 2.88
N LEU A 359 -7.62 -2.56 3.47
CA LEU A 359 -6.58 -2.94 4.42
C LEU A 359 -7.17 -3.57 5.69
N ALA A 360 -8.32 -3.09 6.18
CA ALA A 360 -9.01 -3.70 7.30
C ALA A 360 -9.42 -5.15 7.00
N ASP A 361 -9.88 -5.43 5.78
CA ASP A 361 -10.22 -6.78 5.32
C ASP A 361 -8.98 -7.67 5.21
N GLU A 362 -7.89 -7.14 4.66
CA GLU A 362 -6.61 -7.85 4.58
C GLU A 362 -6.12 -8.26 5.98
N LEU A 363 -6.10 -7.32 6.94
CA LEU A 363 -5.57 -7.57 8.28
C LEU A 363 -6.47 -8.47 9.14
N ARG A 364 -7.79 -8.41 8.96
CA ARG A 364 -8.74 -9.13 9.82
C ARG A 364 -9.18 -10.46 9.24
N TYR A 365 -9.42 -10.50 7.94
CA TYR A 365 -10.01 -11.64 7.25
C TYR A 365 -9.14 -12.17 6.11
N ASN A 366 -7.87 -11.75 6.02
CA ASN A 366 -6.93 -12.16 4.96
C ASN A 366 -7.46 -11.81 3.54
N GLY A 367 -8.20 -10.71 3.43
CA GLY A 367 -8.61 -10.17 2.13
C GLY A 367 -9.72 -10.97 1.43
N ILE A 368 -10.43 -11.84 2.14
CA ILE A 368 -11.47 -12.70 1.55
C ILE A 368 -12.69 -11.89 1.04
N HIS A 369 -12.94 -10.70 1.58
CA HIS A 369 -14.09 -9.87 1.21
C HIS A 369 -13.73 -8.75 0.23
N LYS A 370 -12.47 -8.65 -0.20
CA LYS A 370 -11.98 -7.57 -1.07
C LYS A 370 -12.77 -7.37 -2.35
N CYS A 371 -13.36 -8.43 -2.93
CA CYS A 371 -14.17 -8.29 -4.13
C CYS A 371 -15.54 -7.66 -3.87
N ALA A 372 -16.20 -8.01 -2.76
CA ALA A 372 -17.41 -7.31 -2.35
C ALA A 372 -17.13 -5.81 -2.11
N ILE A 373 -15.97 -5.49 -1.53
CA ILE A 373 -15.53 -4.12 -1.29
C ILE A 373 -15.31 -3.39 -2.62
N TRP A 374 -14.50 -3.93 -3.51
CA TRP A 374 -14.25 -3.34 -4.82
C TRP A 374 -15.52 -3.17 -5.64
N GLU A 375 -16.39 -4.18 -5.71
CA GLU A 375 -17.65 -4.11 -6.45
C GLU A 375 -18.57 -3.01 -5.92
N ALA A 376 -18.70 -2.87 -4.60
CA ALA A 376 -19.53 -1.83 -3.99
C ALA A 376 -19.02 -0.41 -4.28
N PHE A 377 -17.71 -0.18 -4.15
CA PHE A 377 -17.12 1.14 -4.40
C PHE A 377 -17.05 1.47 -5.90
N ALA A 378 -16.65 0.52 -6.74
CA ALA A 378 -16.60 0.70 -8.19
C ALA A 378 -17.99 1.00 -8.77
N ARG A 379 -19.04 0.37 -8.25
CA ARG A 379 -20.44 0.65 -8.65
C ARG A 379 -20.82 2.12 -8.52
N ARG A 380 -20.18 2.87 -7.61
CA ARG A 380 -20.43 4.30 -7.38
C ARG A 380 -19.28 5.20 -7.79
N GLY A 381 -18.45 4.76 -8.71
CA GLY A 381 -17.40 5.61 -9.29
C GLY A 381 -16.12 5.71 -8.45
N LEU A 382 -15.96 4.89 -7.40
CA LEU A 382 -14.73 4.83 -6.59
C LEU A 382 -13.94 3.54 -6.85
N GLY A 383 -13.92 3.10 -8.11
CA GLY A 383 -13.24 1.91 -8.62
C GLY A 383 -11.72 2.03 -8.68
N TYR A 384 -11.06 1.01 -9.21
CA TYR A 384 -9.62 0.81 -9.12
C TYR A 384 -8.81 2.00 -9.64
N SER A 385 -9.16 2.54 -10.80
CA SER A 385 -8.47 3.71 -11.39
C SER A 385 -9.00 5.08 -10.93
N ALA A 386 -9.92 5.12 -9.96
CA ALA A 386 -10.42 6.38 -9.42
C ALA A 386 -9.30 7.16 -8.72
N SER A 387 -9.27 8.46 -8.92
CA SER A 387 -8.27 9.36 -8.32
C SER A 387 -8.97 10.36 -7.43
N GLN A 388 -8.51 10.52 -6.18
CA GLN A 388 -9.08 11.53 -5.30
C GLN A 388 -8.48 12.93 -5.47
N GLY A 389 -7.34 13.06 -6.16
CA GLY A 389 -6.61 14.33 -6.18
C GLY A 389 -6.18 14.76 -4.78
N SER A 390 -6.38 16.03 -4.45
CA SER A 390 -6.10 16.60 -3.13
C SER A 390 -7.34 16.54 -2.25
N SER A 391 -7.25 15.93 -1.06
CA SER A 391 -8.37 15.88 -0.11
C SER A 391 -8.82 17.26 0.41
N ASN A 392 -8.05 18.32 0.11
CA ASN A 392 -8.39 19.72 0.39
C ASN A 392 -9.06 20.44 -0.80
N VAL A 393 -9.34 19.74 -1.89
CA VAL A 393 -9.97 20.29 -3.10
C VAL A 393 -11.09 19.34 -3.52
N PHE A 394 -12.34 19.74 -3.27
CA PHE A 394 -13.49 18.85 -3.50
C PHE A 394 -13.77 18.49 -4.98
N ASN A 395 -13.07 19.07 -5.96
CA ASN A 395 -13.42 18.97 -7.38
C ASN A 395 -12.25 18.62 -8.31
N ASP A 396 -11.16 18.07 -7.78
CA ASP A 396 -10.03 17.56 -8.58
C ASP A 396 -9.98 16.03 -8.66
N GLY A 397 -10.90 15.34 -7.98
CA GLY A 397 -11.12 13.90 -8.10
C GLY A 397 -11.69 13.48 -9.46
N THR A 398 -11.43 12.23 -9.85
CA THR A 398 -11.93 11.58 -11.06
C THR A 398 -12.51 10.22 -10.71
N GLU A 399 -13.76 9.98 -11.12
CA GLU A 399 -14.43 8.70 -10.89
C GLU A 399 -13.96 7.60 -11.84
N ALA A 400 -14.05 6.36 -11.37
CA ALA A 400 -13.83 5.17 -12.17
C ALA A 400 -14.71 4.01 -11.69
N PHE A 401 -15.06 3.10 -12.61
CA PHE A 401 -15.97 1.98 -12.34
C PHE A 401 -15.29 0.62 -12.57
N ASP A 402 -13.98 0.61 -12.80
CA ASP A 402 -13.21 -0.61 -13.03
C ASP A 402 -12.89 -1.34 -11.72
N LEU A 403 -12.78 -2.66 -11.81
CA LEU A 403 -12.29 -3.53 -10.75
C LEU A 403 -10.79 -3.80 -10.95
N PRO A 404 -10.03 -4.14 -9.88
CA PRO A 404 -8.65 -4.57 -10.02
C PRO A 404 -8.55 -5.79 -10.95
N GLN A 405 -7.60 -5.73 -11.89
CA GLN A 405 -7.32 -6.81 -12.83
C GLN A 405 -6.52 -7.95 -12.16
N GLU A 406 -6.35 -9.07 -12.87
CA GLU A 406 -5.55 -10.22 -12.42
C GLU A 406 -4.12 -9.81 -12.06
N GLU A 407 -3.63 -10.35 -10.94
CA GLU A 407 -2.28 -10.07 -10.46
C GLU A 407 -1.46 -11.37 -10.46
N VAL A 408 -0.29 -11.34 -11.10
CA VAL A 408 0.69 -12.42 -11.04
C VAL A 408 1.75 -12.02 -10.02
N VAL A 409 1.74 -12.69 -8.88
CA VAL A 409 2.77 -12.52 -7.84
C VAL A 409 3.80 -13.64 -8.03
N SER A 410 5.03 -13.27 -8.34
CA SER A 410 6.12 -14.25 -8.51
C SER A 410 7.03 -14.28 -7.30
N ASP A 411 7.14 -15.46 -6.67
CA ASP A 411 8.10 -15.72 -5.59
C ASP A 411 9.18 -16.68 -6.08
N MET A 412 10.42 -16.22 -6.16
CA MET A 412 11.57 -17.09 -6.47
C MET A 412 12.16 -17.65 -5.18
N ALA A 413 12.27 -18.98 -5.09
CA ALA A 413 12.95 -19.65 -3.99
C ALA A 413 14.26 -20.28 -4.50
N VAL A 414 15.38 -19.71 -4.09
CA VAL A 414 16.71 -20.30 -4.34
C VAL A 414 16.96 -21.36 -3.27
N VAL A 415 17.18 -22.61 -3.68
CA VAL A 415 17.59 -23.69 -2.78
C VAL A 415 19.01 -24.07 -3.17
N GLU A 416 20.01 -23.55 -2.46
CA GLU A 416 21.39 -23.96 -2.69
C GLU A 416 21.58 -25.42 -2.28
N VAL A 417 22.02 -26.24 -3.23
CA VAL A 417 22.60 -27.56 -2.97
C VAL A 417 23.88 -27.64 -3.80
N ASP A 418 25.02 -27.70 -3.10
CA ASP A 418 26.37 -28.11 -3.52
C ASP A 418 26.64 -28.23 -5.05
N GLU A 419 27.52 -27.36 -5.54
CA GLU A 419 28.22 -27.39 -6.85
C GLU A 419 27.39 -27.45 -8.16
N LEU A 420 26.06 -27.45 -8.11
CA LEU A 420 25.17 -27.24 -9.26
C LEU A 420 23.94 -26.45 -8.81
N THR A 421 23.84 -25.17 -9.17
CA THR A 421 22.75 -24.30 -8.71
C THR A 421 21.41 -24.68 -9.36
N GLU A 422 20.63 -25.51 -8.66
CA GLU A 422 19.22 -25.75 -8.96
C GLU A 422 18.36 -24.59 -8.40
N LEU A 423 17.51 -24.01 -9.24
CA LEU A 423 16.57 -22.95 -8.86
C LEU A 423 15.14 -23.49 -8.93
N VAL A 424 14.35 -23.29 -7.87
CA VAL A 424 12.91 -23.58 -7.89
C VAL A 424 12.15 -22.27 -8.10
N ILE A 425 11.56 -22.14 -9.29
CA ILE A 425 10.74 -20.99 -9.63
C ILE A 425 9.30 -21.31 -9.26
N THR A 426 8.69 -20.44 -8.44
CA THR A 426 7.28 -20.52 -8.08
C THR A 426 6.56 -19.26 -8.56
N LYS A 427 5.45 -19.44 -9.26
CA LYS A 427 4.60 -18.35 -9.73
C LYS A 427 3.21 -18.56 -9.12
N THR A 428 2.73 -17.57 -8.39
CA THR A 428 1.38 -17.57 -7.83
C THR A 428 0.52 -16.61 -8.67
N ILE A 429 -0.40 -17.19 -9.42
CA ILE A 429 -1.39 -16.44 -10.18
C ILE A 429 -2.61 -16.26 -9.29
N LYS A 430 -2.98 -15.03 -8.99
CA LYS A 430 -4.20 -14.73 -8.24
C LYS A 430 -5.20 -14.06 -9.16
N ASN A 431 -6.34 -14.73 -9.34
CA ASN A 431 -7.42 -14.14 -10.12
C ASN A 431 -8.02 -12.94 -9.37
N GLY A 432 -8.45 -11.94 -10.13
CA GLY A 432 -9.10 -10.73 -9.63
C GLY A 432 -10.55 -11.00 -9.19
N CYS A 433 -11.35 -9.93 -9.24
CA CYS A 433 -12.75 -9.96 -8.79
C CYS A 433 -13.75 -10.38 -9.86
N GLU A 434 -13.28 -10.98 -10.96
CA GLU A 434 -14.13 -11.53 -12.01
C GLU A 434 -13.73 -12.98 -12.34
N VAL A 435 -14.67 -13.77 -12.87
CA VAL A 435 -14.35 -15.12 -13.37
C VAL A 435 -13.64 -15.02 -14.72
N THR A 436 -12.42 -15.52 -14.79
CA THR A 436 -11.67 -15.55 -16.06
C THR A 436 -11.90 -16.88 -16.76
N ASN A 437 -12.52 -16.82 -17.94
CA ASN A 437 -12.82 -18.00 -18.75
C ASN A 437 -11.68 -18.33 -19.71
N ASN A 438 -11.43 -19.62 -19.91
CA ASN A 438 -10.38 -20.13 -20.81
C ASN A 438 -8.97 -19.58 -20.51
N PHE A 439 -8.69 -19.31 -19.24
CA PHE A 439 -7.39 -18.89 -18.78
C PHE A 439 -6.36 -19.98 -19.05
N ARG A 440 -5.19 -19.58 -19.53
CA ARG A 440 -4.03 -20.45 -19.65
C ARG A 440 -2.78 -19.65 -19.35
N PHE A 441 -2.01 -20.14 -18.39
CA PHE A 441 -0.73 -19.60 -18.03
C PHE A 441 0.35 -20.16 -18.97
N GLU A 442 1.26 -19.31 -19.41
CA GLU A 442 2.53 -19.67 -20.03
C GLU A 442 3.63 -18.82 -19.41
N ASP A 443 4.74 -19.47 -19.09
CA ASP A 443 5.98 -18.87 -18.60
C ASP A 443 7.13 -19.42 -19.43
N GLN A 444 8.02 -18.55 -19.86
CA GLN A 444 9.23 -18.94 -20.59
C GLN A 444 10.31 -19.26 -19.58
N ILE A 445 10.90 -20.45 -19.73
CA ILE A 445 12.05 -20.86 -18.92
C ILE A 445 13.20 -19.88 -19.20
N PRO A 446 13.85 -19.31 -18.16
CA PRO A 446 14.91 -18.32 -18.32
C PRO A 446 16.04 -18.81 -19.24
N GLU A 447 16.56 -17.92 -20.08
CA GLU A 447 17.77 -18.21 -20.85
C GLU A 447 18.97 -18.46 -19.92
N GLY A 448 19.90 -19.32 -20.34
CA GLY A 448 21.01 -19.77 -19.48
C GLY A 448 20.63 -20.84 -18.43
N THR A 449 19.35 -21.26 -18.39
CA THR A 449 18.88 -22.35 -17.54
C THR A 449 18.35 -23.54 -18.36
N GLU A 450 18.39 -24.73 -17.78
CA GLU A 450 17.76 -25.94 -18.31
C GLU A 450 16.62 -26.40 -17.40
N LEU A 451 15.43 -26.66 -17.96
CA LEU A 451 14.33 -27.21 -17.18
C LEU A 451 14.67 -28.61 -16.69
N VAL A 452 14.67 -28.79 -15.36
CA VAL A 452 14.92 -30.08 -14.71
C VAL A 452 13.60 -30.80 -14.46
N GLU A 453 12.65 -30.12 -13.83
CA GLU A 453 11.42 -30.74 -13.33
C GLU A 453 10.29 -29.71 -13.27
N VAL A 454 9.03 -30.13 -13.45
CA VAL A 454 7.84 -29.30 -13.22
C VAL A 454 7.07 -29.92 -12.06
N TYR A 455 6.97 -29.20 -10.94
CA TYR A 455 6.25 -29.61 -9.73
C TYR A 455 4.75 -29.35 -9.84
N SER A 456 4.37 -28.22 -10.42
CA SER A 456 2.98 -27.83 -10.69
C SER A 456 2.90 -27.08 -12.02
N GLY A 457 1.99 -27.51 -12.90
CA GLY A 457 1.88 -27.05 -14.28
C GLY A 457 2.15 -28.15 -15.30
N ILE A 458 2.39 -27.76 -16.56
CA ILE A 458 2.74 -28.64 -17.67
C ILE A 458 3.90 -28.05 -18.48
N PRO A 459 4.87 -28.87 -18.93
CA PRO A 459 5.87 -28.42 -19.90
C PRO A 459 5.21 -28.14 -21.25
N LEU A 460 5.67 -27.10 -21.95
CA LEU A 460 5.16 -26.64 -23.23
C LEU A 460 6.30 -26.58 -24.27
N PRO A 461 5.99 -26.72 -25.59
CA PRO A 461 7.00 -26.57 -26.64
C PRO A 461 7.69 -25.19 -26.59
N GLY A 462 8.99 -25.15 -26.92
CA GLY A 462 9.75 -23.90 -27.02
C GLY A 462 10.36 -23.37 -25.72
N LYS A 463 10.80 -24.25 -24.81
CA LYS A 463 11.33 -23.91 -23.48
C LYS A 463 10.32 -23.11 -22.62
N LYS A 464 9.09 -23.61 -22.50
CA LYS A 464 8.04 -23.01 -21.68
C LYS A 464 7.48 -23.98 -20.64
N VAL A 465 6.96 -23.43 -19.55
CA VAL A 465 6.09 -24.11 -18.58
C VAL A 465 4.75 -23.38 -18.58
N GLY A 466 3.64 -24.05 -18.34
CA GLY A 466 2.34 -23.39 -18.30
C GLY A 466 1.28 -24.18 -17.55
N SER A 467 0.02 -23.80 -17.74
CA SER A 467 -1.13 -24.54 -17.21
C SER A 467 -2.00 -25.12 -18.34
N PRO A 468 -2.82 -26.15 -18.05
CA PRO A 468 -3.95 -26.48 -18.91
C PRO A 468 -4.92 -25.30 -19.00
N THR A 469 -5.66 -25.19 -20.11
CA THR A 469 -6.75 -24.22 -20.20
C THR A 469 -7.83 -24.55 -19.17
N GLN A 470 -8.18 -23.58 -18.34
CA GLN A 470 -9.21 -23.70 -17.32
C GLN A 470 -9.91 -22.37 -17.05
N ASN A 471 -11.03 -22.41 -16.32
CA ASN A 471 -11.64 -21.19 -15.80
C ASN A 471 -11.06 -20.90 -14.41
N LEU A 472 -10.67 -19.65 -14.15
CA LEU A 472 -10.32 -19.19 -12.81
C LEU A 472 -11.55 -18.58 -12.14
N GLN A 473 -11.88 -19.07 -10.96
CA GLN A 473 -12.92 -18.47 -10.13
C GLN A 473 -12.39 -17.20 -9.45
N VAL A 474 -13.29 -16.33 -9.00
CA VAL A 474 -12.95 -15.09 -8.28
C VAL A 474 -12.02 -15.41 -7.11
N LEU A 475 -10.93 -14.64 -6.97
CA LEU A 475 -9.89 -14.82 -5.95
C LEU A 475 -9.18 -16.18 -5.95
N GLN A 476 -9.42 -17.03 -6.94
CA GLN A 476 -8.75 -18.31 -7.03
C GLN A 476 -7.25 -18.10 -7.24
N GLU A 477 -6.47 -18.80 -6.42
CA GLU A 477 -5.03 -18.89 -6.59
C GLU A 477 -4.67 -20.16 -7.37
N MET A 478 -3.75 -20.02 -8.32
CA MET A 478 -3.08 -21.09 -9.02
C MET A 478 -1.59 -20.94 -8.80
N GLN A 479 -0.92 -22.03 -8.44
CA GLN A 479 0.53 -22.06 -8.31
C GLN A 479 1.15 -22.88 -9.44
N ILE A 480 2.16 -22.33 -10.10
CA ILE A 480 3.01 -23.01 -11.07
C ILE A 480 4.41 -23.05 -10.49
N ALA A 481 4.97 -24.25 -10.37
CA ALA A 481 6.26 -24.46 -9.74
C ALA A 481 7.11 -25.39 -10.61
N TYR A 482 8.33 -24.99 -10.89
CA TYR A 482 9.26 -25.75 -11.72
C TYR A 482 10.71 -25.51 -11.30
N LYS A 483 11.54 -26.53 -11.47
CA LYS A 483 12.96 -26.51 -11.20
C LYS A 483 13.74 -26.29 -12.49
N VAL A 484 14.70 -25.39 -12.44
CA VAL A 484 15.68 -25.19 -13.50
C VAL A 484 17.09 -25.39 -12.96
N LEU A 485 18.00 -25.87 -13.80
CA LEU A 485 19.42 -25.93 -13.54
C LEU A 485 20.04 -24.66 -14.12
N ILE A 486 20.78 -23.91 -13.31
CA ILE A 486 21.58 -22.79 -13.81
C ILE A 486 22.85 -23.39 -14.43
N SER A 487 23.10 -23.11 -15.71
CA SER A 487 24.40 -23.47 -16.30
C SER A 487 25.50 -22.69 -15.55
N PRO A 488 26.61 -23.33 -15.14
CA PRO A 488 27.58 -22.82 -14.15
C PRO A 488 28.45 -21.63 -14.60
N CYS A 489 27.91 -20.74 -15.43
CA CYS A 489 28.62 -19.70 -16.13
C CYS A 489 28.12 -18.29 -15.79
N ILE A 490 27.28 -18.17 -14.76
CA ILE A 490 26.84 -16.92 -14.17
C ILE A 490 27.49 -16.85 -12.79
N SER A 491 28.70 -16.27 -12.69
CA SER A 491 28.97 -15.53 -11.46
C SER A 491 28.01 -14.36 -11.49
N SER A 492 27.12 -14.29 -10.51
CA SER A 492 26.37 -13.09 -10.20
C SER A 492 27.33 -11.90 -10.25
N GLY A 493 26.93 -10.84 -10.94
CA GLY A 493 27.61 -9.56 -10.87
C GLY A 493 27.38 -8.94 -9.49
N ASN A 494 27.94 -9.52 -8.44
CA ASN A 494 27.99 -8.86 -7.14
C ASN A 494 29.21 -7.96 -7.22
N ALA A 495 28.97 -6.67 -7.46
CA ALA A 495 30.03 -5.68 -7.52
C ALA A 495 30.68 -5.47 -6.13
N LEU A 496 30.02 -5.92 -5.06
CA LEU A 496 30.55 -5.97 -3.70
C LEU A 496 29.68 -6.89 -2.81
N ILE A 497 30.30 -7.83 -2.07
CA ILE A 497 29.71 -8.48 -0.89
C ILE A 497 30.67 -8.25 0.28
N GLU A 498 30.14 -7.80 1.41
CA GLU A 498 30.87 -7.66 2.67
C GLU A 498 30.03 -8.23 3.82
N THR A 499 30.54 -9.28 4.45
CA THR A 499 29.91 -9.97 5.60
C THR A 499 30.60 -9.67 6.93
N ALA A 500 31.41 -8.60 7.00
CA ALA A 500 32.28 -8.27 8.13
C ALA A 500 33.35 -9.33 8.48
N GLU A 501 33.47 -10.43 7.75
CA GLU A 501 34.47 -11.48 7.95
C GLU A 501 35.75 -11.26 7.13
N GLY A 502 36.92 -11.59 7.69
CA GLY A 502 38.19 -11.55 6.95
C GLY A 502 38.68 -10.15 6.51
N SER A 503 39.30 -10.08 5.32
CA SER A 503 39.78 -8.84 4.69
C SER A 503 38.60 -8.01 4.21
N SER A 504 38.36 -6.87 4.84
CA SER A 504 37.18 -6.04 4.55
C SER A 504 37.44 -5.00 3.47
N VAL A 505 36.43 -4.77 2.64
CA VAL A 505 36.39 -3.66 1.67
C VAL A 505 35.98 -2.34 2.33
N PHE A 506 35.51 -2.37 3.59
CA PHE A 506 35.23 -1.18 4.39
C PHE A 506 36.31 -0.93 5.45
N THR A 507 36.68 0.34 5.61
CA THR A 507 37.62 0.80 6.63
C THR A 507 36.90 1.77 7.56
N SER A 508 37.02 1.56 8.87
CA SER A 508 36.62 2.56 9.87
C SER A 508 37.54 3.76 9.77
N VAL A 509 36.99 4.94 9.47
CA VAL A 509 37.73 6.19 9.44
C VAL A 509 37.25 7.06 10.60
N ASN A 510 38.17 7.38 11.50
CA ASN A 510 37.98 8.45 12.47
C ASN A 510 38.06 9.78 11.73
N LEU A 511 37.03 10.62 11.84
CA LEU A 511 37.01 12.08 11.71
C LEU A 511 35.51 12.43 11.60
N LEU A 512 34.90 13.08 12.59
CA LEU A 512 34.59 14.52 12.53
C LEU A 512 34.45 15.14 13.95
N THR A 513 34.17 14.37 15.01
CA THR A 513 34.24 14.77 16.44
C THR A 513 34.19 13.53 17.35
N GLY A 514 34.98 13.46 18.43
CA GLY A 514 35.00 12.31 19.37
C GLY A 514 36.10 11.24 19.11
N SER A 515 36.20 10.21 19.97
CA SER A 515 37.23 9.15 19.94
C SER A 515 36.68 7.73 19.75
N ARG A 516 35.60 7.56 18.97
CA ARG A 516 34.93 6.28 18.70
C ARG A 516 35.10 5.85 17.24
N ASN A 517 35.10 4.54 17.00
CA ASN A 517 35.26 3.89 15.70
C ASN A 517 34.18 2.83 15.51
N TRP A 518 33.91 2.48 14.26
CA TRP A 518 33.25 1.22 13.93
C TRP A 518 34.18 0.06 14.30
N VAL A 519 33.65 -0.95 14.97
CA VAL A 519 34.38 -2.16 15.36
C VAL A 519 33.66 -3.40 14.85
N LYS A 520 34.38 -4.50 14.65
CA LYS A 520 33.74 -5.79 14.40
C LYS A 520 33.21 -6.35 15.72
N SER A 521 31.98 -6.85 15.73
CA SER A 521 31.33 -7.43 16.90
C SER A 521 30.78 -8.82 16.59
N SER A 522 30.91 -9.74 17.54
CA SER A 522 30.26 -11.06 17.50
C SER A 522 29.03 -11.15 18.41
N SER A 523 28.58 -10.03 19.00
CA SER A 523 27.41 -10.00 19.89
C SER A 523 26.08 -10.19 19.15
N HIS A 524 25.97 -9.61 17.97
CA HIS A 524 24.83 -9.69 17.06
C HIS A 524 25.36 -9.73 15.63
N PHE A 525 24.86 -10.64 14.81
CA PHE A 525 25.21 -10.80 13.41
C PHE A 525 24.03 -11.44 12.68
N ASN A 526 23.85 -11.13 11.41
CA ASN A 526 22.82 -11.71 10.54
C ASN A 526 23.34 -13.00 9.91
N SER A 527 24.55 -12.97 9.34
CA SER A 527 25.27 -14.16 8.90
C SER A 527 26.27 -14.62 9.98
N PRO A 528 26.53 -15.94 10.14
CA PRO A 528 27.33 -16.43 11.26
C PRO A 528 28.76 -15.88 11.28
N GLY A 529 29.13 -15.16 12.35
CA GLY A 529 30.52 -14.82 12.64
C GLY A 529 30.72 -13.45 13.31
N MET A 530 30.51 -12.36 12.56
CA MET A 530 30.77 -10.98 12.95
C MET A 530 29.85 -10.01 12.20
N SER A 531 29.61 -8.84 12.78
CA SER A 531 29.00 -7.68 12.11
C SER A 531 29.80 -6.41 12.40
N TRP A 532 29.55 -5.34 11.65
CA TRP A 532 30.06 -4.01 11.96
C TRP A 532 29.20 -3.34 13.02
N PHE A 533 29.84 -2.72 14.01
CA PHE A 533 29.15 -2.12 15.15
C PHE A 533 29.63 -0.71 15.45
N ALA A 534 28.68 0.22 15.52
CA ALA A 534 28.84 1.58 16.01
C ALA A 534 28.18 1.71 17.39
N GLN A 535 28.97 1.98 18.42
CA GLN A 535 28.47 2.15 19.79
C GLN A 535 27.75 3.48 19.96
N ASN A 536 26.56 3.50 20.56
CA ASN A 536 25.92 4.76 20.95
C ASN A 536 26.57 5.34 22.23
N PRO A 537 27.28 6.48 22.20
CA PRO A 537 27.92 7.07 23.37
C PRO A 537 27.15 8.29 23.90
N ASN A 538 27.25 8.54 25.21
CA ASN A 538 26.68 9.71 25.89
C ASN A 538 27.50 11.01 25.73
N VAL A 539 28.19 11.16 24.60
CA VAL A 539 29.01 12.33 24.25
C VAL A 539 28.88 12.56 22.76
N THR A 540 28.96 13.83 22.33
CA THR A 540 28.87 14.12 20.90
C THR A 540 29.95 13.38 20.14
N SER A 541 29.54 12.57 19.17
CA SER A 541 30.44 11.79 18.35
C SER A 541 29.98 11.74 16.90
N ASP A 542 30.91 11.55 15.97
CA ASP A 542 30.63 11.47 14.55
C ASP A 542 31.76 10.71 13.84
N TYR A 543 31.43 9.51 13.36
CA TYR A 543 32.42 8.58 12.81
C TYR A 543 31.81 7.69 11.71
N THR A 544 32.66 7.20 10.80
CA THR A 544 32.21 6.57 9.55
C THR A 544 32.86 5.21 9.30
N LEU A 545 32.10 4.31 8.68
CA LEU A 545 32.54 3.09 8.05
C LEU A 545 32.52 3.32 6.54
N THR A 546 33.69 3.42 5.91
CA THR A 546 33.81 3.89 4.52
C THR A 546 34.39 2.83 3.61
N GLN A 547 33.81 2.65 2.43
CA GLN A 547 34.34 1.76 1.40
C GLN A 547 35.74 2.22 0.93
N SER A 548 36.68 1.28 0.93
CA SER A 548 38.12 1.54 0.70
C SER A 548 38.44 1.67 -0.79
N VAL A 549 37.73 0.92 -1.63
CA VAL A 549 37.89 0.88 -3.09
C VAL A 549 36.74 1.58 -3.80
N ASN A 550 36.98 2.11 -5.00
CA ASN A 550 35.89 2.55 -5.88
C ASN A 550 35.32 1.30 -6.58
N VAL A 551 34.00 1.25 -6.71
CA VAL A 551 33.31 0.21 -7.48
C VAL A 551 32.60 0.85 -8.65
N LEU A 552 32.81 0.31 -9.86
CA LEU A 552 32.03 0.70 -11.02
C LEU A 552 30.61 0.16 -10.84
N LEU A 553 29.65 1.07 -10.74
CA LEU A 553 28.27 0.70 -10.46
C LEU A 553 27.59 0.15 -11.73
N PRO A 554 26.95 -1.03 -11.66
CA PRO A 554 26.05 -1.49 -12.72
C PRO A 554 24.94 -0.47 -13.01
N GLU A 555 24.41 -0.47 -14.24
CA GLU A 555 23.34 0.45 -14.66
C GLU A 555 22.06 0.33 -13.80
N THR A 556 21.83 -0.83 -13.18
CA THR A 556 20.65 -1.13 -12.37
C THR A 556 21.00 -1.63 -10.97
N ALA A 557 21.98 -1.01 -10.31
CA ALA A 557 22.47 -1.51 -9.03
C ALA A 557 21.52 -1.25 -7.85
N ILE A 558 21.37 -2.23 -6.97
CA ILE A 558 20.72 -2.10 -5.67
C ILE A 558 21.78 -2.30 -4.59
N LEU A 559 21.87 -1.33 -3.67
CA LEU A 559 22.59 -1.50 -2.42
C LEU A 559 21.63 -2.10 -1.39
N SER A 560 21.98 -3.23 -0.79
CA SER A 560 21.25 -3.77 0.35
C SER A 560 22.18 -4.11 1.51
N PHE A 561 21.67 -4.06 2.73
CA PHE A 561 22.38 -4.52 3.92
C PHE A 561 21.38 -4.90 5.00
N TRP A 562 21.82 -5.76 5.91
CA TRP A 562 21.08 -6.10 7.12
C TRP A 562 21.58 -5.24 8.26
N HIS A 563 20.68 -4.68 9.05
CA HIS A 563 21.08 -3.90 10.22
C HIS A 563 20.12 -4.03 11.39
N LYS A 564 20.63 -3.75 12.59
CA LYS A 564 19.85 -3.62 13.81
C LYS A 564 20.33 -2.37 14.53
N PHE A 565 19.43 -1.50 14.97
CA PHE A 565 19.82 -0.28 15.67
C PHE A 565 18.93 0.00 16.86
N ASP A 566 19.57 0.49 17.92
CA ASP A 566 18.96 0.83 19.19
C ASP A 566 19.67 2.08 19.73
N THR A 567 19.09 3.24 19.42
CA THR A 567 19.67 4.58 19.62
C THR A 567 18.67 5.53 20.29
N GLU A 568 19.15 6.69 20.75
CA GLU A 568 18.24 7.73 21.25
C GLU A 568 17.38 8.29 20.10
N ALA A 569 16.08 7.98 20.14
CA ALA A 569 15.14 8.35 19.10
C ALA A 569 15.17 9.86 18.84
N THR A 570 15.37 10.23 17.58
CA THR A 570 15.51 11.60 17.05
C THR A 570 16.77 12.38 17.45
N TRP A 571 17.70 11.81 18.23
CA TRP A 571 18.93 12.52 18.64
C TRP A 571 20.20 11.82 18.16
N ASP A 572 20.23 10.50 18.29
CA ASP A 572 21.36 9.65 17.91
C ASP A 572 20.95 8.69 16.78
N GLY A 573 21.91 8.33 15.94
CA GLY A 573 21.63 7.41 14.84
C GLY A 573 22.61 7.54 13.69
N GLY A 574 22.21 7.03 12.54
CA GLY A 574 23.07 7.08 11.37
C GLY A 574 22.38 7.19 10.03
N VAL A 575 23.20 7.45 9.02
CA VAL A 575 22.81 7.64 7.62
C VAL A 575 23.74 6.84 6.71
N VAL A 576 23.25 6.55 5.51
CA VAL A 576 24.03 5.94 4.42
C VAL A 576 24.29 7.03 3.39
N GLU A 577 25.55 7.17 2.98
CA GLU A 577 25.96 8.22 2.05
C GLU A 577 26.75 7.62 0.88
N ILE A 578 26.60 8.22 -0.30
CA ILE A 578 27.28 7.85 -1.55
C ILE A 578 28.24 8.97 -2.00
N SER A 579 29.40 8.58 -2.53
CA SER A 579 30.35 9.48 -3.20
C SER A 579 30.57 9.00 -4.62
N VAL A 580 30.15 9.79 -5.61
CA VAL A 580 30.26 9.47 -7.03
C VAL A 580 31.53 10.09 -7.61
N ASN A 581 32.35 9.30 -8.29
CA ASN A 581 33.63 9.66 -8.90
C ASN A 581 34.59 10.40 -7.94
N ASN A 582 34.62 9.98 -6.67
CA ASN A 582 35.35 10.63 -5.56
C ASN A 582 34.92 12.10 -5.29
N GLY A 583 33.67 12.45 -5.59
CA GLY A 583 33.06 13.75 -5.31
C GLY A 583 32.63 13.94 -3.84
N PRO A 584 31.83 14.99 -3.53
CA PRO A 584 31.25 15.16 -2.20
C PRO A 584 30.29 14.02 -1.87
N TRP A 585 30.15 13.74 -0.57
CA TRP A 585 29.20 12.75 -0.06
C TRP A 585 27.77 13.29 -0.07
N SER A 586 26.85 12.50 -0.64
CA SER A 586 25.42 12.76 -0.70
C SER A 586 24.66 11.71 0.10
N ASP A 587 23.53 12.09 0.69
CA ASP A 587 22.69 11.18 1.48
C ASP A 587 21.85 10.29 0.56
N LEU A 588 21.73 9.00 0.89
CA LEU A 588 20.95 8.03 0.11
C LEU A 588 19.47 7.93 0.53
N GLY A 589 19.02 8.64 1.56
CA GLY A 589 17.68 8.47 2.14
C GLY A 589 16.51 8.50 1.15
N GLU A 590 16.57 9.35 0.13
CA GLU A 590 15.51 9.48 -0.90
C GLU A 590 15.46 8.30 -1.88
N TYR A 591 16.51 7.46 -1.91
CA TYR A 591 16.65 6.31 -2.80
C TYR A 591 16.24 4.98 -2.14
N ALA A 592 15.77 5.02 -0.90
CA ALA A 592 15.37 3.81 -0.17
C ALA A 592 14.11 3.19 -0.80
N ILE A 593 14.19 1.90 -1.11
CA ILE A 593 13.08 1.09 -1.67
C ILE A 593 12.56 0.05 -0.67
N GLU A 594 13.27 -0.19 0.42
CA GLU A 594 12.90 -1.11 1.49
C GLU A 594 13.46 -0.62 2.84
N ASN A 595 12.61 -0.54 3.88
CA ASN A 595 12.96 -0.14 5.25
C ASN A 595 13.93 1.05 5.34
N GLY A 596 13.59 2.15 4.65
CA GLY A 596 14.35 3.40 4.64
C GLY A 596 14.34 4.15 5.97
N TYR A 597 14.80 5.41 5.96
CA TYR A 597 14.90 6.20 7.19
C TYR A 597 13.55 6.40 7.90
N PRO A 598 13.40 5.96 9.16
CA PRO A 598 12.11 6.00 9.86
C PRO A 598 11.73 7.39 10.37
N SER A 599 12.69 8.30 10.57
CA SER A 599 12.42 9.63 11.14
C SER A 599 13.51 10.65 10.86
N ASN A 600 13.27 11.89 11.29
CA ASN A 600 14.23 13.00 11.25
C ASN A 600 14.95 13.15 12.59
N PHE A 601 16.24 13.45 12.54
CA PHE A 601 16.94 13.96 13.71
C PHE A 601 16.42 15.36 14.09
N SER A 602 16.31 15.61 15.38
CA SER A 602 15.92 16.88 15.97
C SER A 602 16.78 18.02 15.43
N SER A 603 16.13 19.11 15.01
CA SER A 603 16.82 20.31 14.48
C SER A 603 17.52 21.14 15.56
N ASN A 604 17.25 20.84 16.85
CA ASN A 604 17.87 21.51 18.00
C ASN A 604 18.91 20.62 18.71
N GLY A 605 19.40 19.56 18.05
CA GLY A 605 20.39 18.61 18.58
C GLY A 605 21.83 19.09 18.50
N SER A 606 22.67 18.62 19.41
CA SER A 606 24.14 18.78 19.35
C SER A 606 24.81 17.73 18.43
N SER A 607 24.05 16.75 17.93
CA SER A 607 24.48 15.78 16.92
C SER A 607 24.79 16.46 15.57
N ASN A 608 25.86 16.03 14.91
CA ASN A 608 26.25 16.51 13.58
C ASN A 608 25.30 16.06 12.45
N LEU A 609 24.30 15.25 12.76
CA LEU A 609 23.20 14.85 11.87
C LEU A 609 21.89 15.57 12.23
N ALA A 610 21.90 16.62 13.06
CA ALA A 610 20.68 17.36 13.40
C ALA A 610 19.92 17.88 12.16
N GLY A 611 18.60 17.68 12.15
CA GLY A 611 17.69 18.22 11.13
C GLY A 611 17.60 17.46 9.79
N ARG A 612 18.30 16.32 9.62
CA ARG A 612 18.18 15.45 8.43
C ARG A 612 17.42 14.15 8.75
N PRO A 613 16.85 13.46 7.75
CA PRO A 613 16.32 12.10 7.95
C PRO A 613 17.46 11.10 8.23
N GLY A 614 17.16 10.04 8.99
CA GLY A 614 18.14 8.97 9.27
C GLY A 614 17.57 7.83 10.10
N PHE A 615 18.38 6.80 10.31
CA PHE A 615 18.09 5.68 11.20
C PHE A 615 18.28 6.12 12.65
N THR A 616 17.18 6.34 13.35
CA THR A 616 17.16 6.80 14.75
C THR A 616 16.03 6.14 15.52
N GLY A 617 16.27 5.81 16.79
CA GLY A 617 15.33 5.08 17.65
C GLY A 617 15.65 3.60 17.73
N ASP A 618 14.62 2.77 17.84
CA ASP A 618 14.74 1.32 18.04
C ASP A 618 14.09 0.57 16.87
N SER A 619 14.90 -0.24 16.16
CA SER A 619 14.44 -1.02 15.02
C SER A 619 13.34 -2.04 15.40
N GLU A 620 13.33 -2.57 16.62
CA GLU A 620 12.30 -3.52 17.08
C GLU A 620 10.93 -2.84 17.23
N LEU A 621 10.90 -1.64 17.82
CA LEU A 621 9.67 -0.88 17.99
C LEU A 621 9.14 -0.31 16.67
N LEU A 622 10.03 0.02 15.73
CA LEU A 622 9.68 0.66 14.46
C LEU A 622 9.27 -0.33 13.38
N PHE A 623 9.91 -1.50 13.33
CA PHE A 623 9.71 -2.49 12.27
C PHE A 623 9.18 -3.85 12.76
N GLY A 624 8.93 -3.99 14.07
CA GLY A 624 8.29 -5.18 14.64
C GLY A 624 9.17 -6.45 14.68
N SER A 625 10.48 -6.32 14.45
CA SER A 625 11.44 -7.43 14.48
C SER A 625 12.53 -7.18 15.52
N SER A 626 12.69 -8.12 16.46
CA SER A 626 13.81 -8.11 17.42
C SER A 626 15.16 -8.50 16.78
N ASP A 627 15.13 -8.99 15.54
CA ASP A 627 16.30 -9.41 14.76
C ASP A 627 16.72 -8.32 13.74
N PHE A 628 17.74 -8.60 12.93
CA PHE A 628 18.17 -7.68 11.87
C PHE A 628 17.02 -7.43 10.87
N ILE A 629 16.93 -6.20 10.39
CA ILE A 629 16.06 -5.80 9.28
C ILE A 629 16.89 -5.57 8.03
N LYS A 630 16.32 -5.81 6.85
CA LYS A 630 16.97 -5.54 5.57
C LYS A 630 16.56 -4.16 5.06
N THR A 631 17.53 -3.34 4.67
CA THR A 631 17.28 -2.08 3.97
C THR A 631 17.90 -2.13 2.58
N SER A 632 17.17 -1.60 1.60
CA SER A 632 17.60 -1.58 0.20
C SER A 632 17.46 -0.19 -0.41
N PHE A 633 18.41 0.23 -1.25
CA PHE A 633 18.45 1.50 -1.98
C PHE A 633 18.62 1.24 -3.49
N ASP A 634 17.79 1.89 -4.32
CA ASP A 634 17.95 1.88 -5.78
C ASP A 634 19.01 2.90 -6.19
N LEU A 635 20.14 2.41 -6.72
CA LEU A 635 21.27 3.24 -7.14
C LEU A 635 21.34 3.42 -8.66
N SER A 636 20.29 3.07 -9.41
CA SER A 636 20.28 3.12 -10.89
C SER A 636 20.60 4.51 -11.44
N GLU A 637 20.28 5.61 -10.74
CA GLU A 637 20.65 6.98 -11.15
C GLU A 637 22.18 7.17 -11.25
N PHE A 638 22.95 6.38 -10.52
CA PHE A 638 24.41 6.45 -10.49
C PHE A 638 25.07 5.40 -11.42
N GLY A 639 24.28 4.68 -12.22
CA GLY A 639 24.71 3.63 -13.14
C GLY A 639 25.87 4.05 -14.04
N GLY A 640 26.83 3.13 -14.24
CA GLY A 640 28.02 3.35 -15.07
C GLY A 640 29.07 4.28 -14.45
N GLN A 641 28.90 4.74 -13.21
CA GLN A 641 29.84 5.62 -12.52
C GLN A 641 30.61 4.87 -11.43
N ASN A 642 31.83 5.33 -11.11
CA ASN A 642 32.58 4.79 -9.98
C ASN A 642 32.03 5.37 -8.67
N ILE A 643 31.64 4.54 -7.72
CA ILE A 643 31.05 4.99 -6.45
C ILE A 643 31.83 4.49 -5.24
N LYS A 644 31.59 5.15 -4.11
CA LYS A 644 31.89 4.68 -2.75
C LYS A 644 30.67 4.83 -1.86
N ILE A 645 30.42 3.86 -1.01
CA ILE A 645 29.41 3.89 0.04
C ILE A 645 30.07 4.13 1.40
N ARG A 646 29.39 4.85 2.29
CA ARG A 646 29.74 4.89 3.71
C ARG A 646 28.51 4.86 4.61
N PHE A 647 28.70 4.31 5.79
CA PHE A 647 27.76 4.39 6.90
C PHE A 647 28.31 5.39 7.92
N ARG A 648 27.51 6.38 8.29
CA ARG A 648 27.90 7.44 9.22
C ARG A 648 27.00 7.38 10.45
N PHE A 649 27.60 7.32 11.63
CA PHE A 649 26.89 7.35 12.90
C PHE A 649 27.27 8.62 13.66
N ALA A 650 26.28 9.28 14.26
CA ALA A 650 26.50 10.43 15.13
C ALA A 650 25.62 10.37 16.38
N SER A 651 26.13 10.95 17.46
CA SER A 651 25.43 11.09 18.73
C SER A 651 25.53 12.50 19.28
N ASP A 652 24.65 12.83 20.21
CA ASP A 652 24.59 14.12 20.91
C ASP A 652 25.38 14.10 22.26
N ASP A 653 25.38 15.20 23.03
CA ASP A 653 26.12 15.35 24.30
C ASP A 653 25.34 14.96 25.58
N ASN A 654 24.20 14.27 25.46
CA ASN A 654 23.34 13.93 26.59
C ASN A 654 23.17 12.40 26.77
N THR A 655 22.67 11.98 27.94
CA THR A 655 22.60 10.56 28.32
C THR A 655 21.42 9.82 27.69
N ASP A 656 21.74 8.75 26.97
CA ASP A 656 21.33 7.35 27.23
C ASP A 656 20.21 7.22 28.27
N GLY A 657 19.00 6.96 27.78
CA GLY A 657 17.81 6.57 28.55
C GLY A 657 17.94 5.23 29.30
N GLY A 658 19.11 4.59 29.32
CA GLY A 658 19.58 3.82 30.46
C GLY A 658 20.30 2.53 30.09
N SER A 659 21.63 2.51 30.11
CA SER A 659 22.50 1.32 30.27
C SER A 659 22.26 0.12 29.32
N GLY A 660 21.41 0.28 28.30
CA GLY A 660 20.88 -0.82 27.48
C GLY A 660 20.81 -0.50 25.99
N LEU A 661 20.93 0.77 25.58
CA LEU A 661 20.99 1.15 24.17
C LEU A 661 22.33 0.70 23.57
N ASN A 662 22.27 -0.17 22.57
CA ASN A 662 23.46 -0.82 22.05
C ASN A 662 24.16 0.01 20.97
N GLY A 663 23.44 0.78 20.15
CA GLY A 663 23.99 1.45 18.97
C GLY A 663 23.56 0.76 17.67
N TRP A 664 24.39 0.77 16.64
CA TRP A 664 24.04 0.32 15.29
C TRP A 664 24.93 -0.83 14.81
N TYR A 665 24.31 -1.99 14.55
CA TYR A 665 24.91 -3.16 13.93
C TYR A 665 24.57 -3.19 12.44
N ILE A 666 25.54 -3.49 11.57
CA ILE A 666 25.38 -3.65 10.12
C ILE A 666 26.10 -4.92 9.68
N ASP A 667 25.44 -5.72 8.86
CA ASP A 667 25.94 -6.98 8.34
C ASP A 667 25.44 -7.23 6.91
N ASP A 668 26.09 -8.15 6.21
CA ASP A 668 25.71 -8.61 4.86
C ASP A 668 25.43 -7.47 3.88
N ILE A 669 26.40 -6.57 3.70
CA ILE A 669 26.32 -5.46 2.75
C ILE A 669 26.54 -6.02 1.34
N SER A 670 25.55 -5.85 0.47
CA SER A 670 25.61 -6.27 -0.93
C SER A 670 25.36 -5.10 -1.89
N LEU A 671 26.12 -5.07 -2.98
CA LEU A 671 25.90 -4.22 -4.13
C LEU A 671 25.63 -5.13 -5.32
N ASP A 672 24.36 -5.39 -5.55
CA ASP A 672 23.89 -6.34 -6.56
C ASP A 672 23.50 -5.58 -7.83
N ASP A 673 23.86 -6.10 -9.00
CA ASP A 673 23.17 -5.71 -10.22
C ASP A 673 21.76 -6.34 -10.17
N ALA A 674 20.70 -5.53 -10.25
CA ALA A 674 19.32 -6.01 -10.27
C ALA A 674 19.00 -6.90 -11.49
N SER A 675 19.97 -7.12 -12.39
CA SER A 675 19.86 -7.95 -13.60
C SER A 675 20.03 -9.46 -13.38
N VAL A 676 19.65 -10.01 -12.21
CA VAL A 676 19.67 -11.46 -11.96
C VAL A 676 18.27 -12.07 -12.15
N ILE A 677 18.12 -12.75 -13.30
CA ILE A 677 17.08 -13.72 -13.70
C ILE A 677 15.73 -13.12 -14.13
N ALA A 678 15.54 -12.97 -15.45
CA ALA A 678 14.24 -12.69 -16.08
C ALA A 678 13.66 -13.94 -16.78
N THR A 679 12.40 -14.26 -16.45
CA THR A 679 11.46 -15.06 -17.25
C THR A 679 10.75 -14.12 -18.26
N THR A 680 10.60 -14.47 -19.55
CA THR A 680 9.88 -13.60 -20.53
C THR A 680 8.62 -14.21 -21.17
N SER A 681 7.55 -13.41 -21.22
CA SER A 681 6.36 -13.51 -22.09
C SER A 681 5.20 -14.43 -21.65
N PHE A 682 4.20 -13.75 -21.10
CA PHE A 682 2.79 -14.12 -21.15
C PHE A 682 2.21 -13.75 -22.53
N ASN A 683 1.53 -14.69 -23.18
CA ASN A 683 0.72 -14.42 -24.36
C ASN A 683 -0.63 -15.10 -24.16
N SER A 684 -1.48 -14.59 -23.26
CA SER A 684 -2.89 -14.92 -23.38
C SER A 684 -3.37 -14.25 -24.65
N GLY A 685 -3.96 -14.99 -25.58
CA GLY A 685 -4.62 -14.42 -26.76
C GLY A 685 -5.88 -13.60 -26.43
N ILE A 686 -5.88 -12.82 -25.33
CA ILE A 686 -6.95 -11.97 -24.84
C ILE A 686 -6.46 -10.50 -24.89
N PRO A 687 -7.20 -9.57 -25.52
CA PRO A 687 -6.83 -8.15 -25.52
C PRO A 687 -6.96 -7.54 -24.11
N ASN A 688 -6.00 -6.69 -23.72
CA ASN A 688 -6.00 -5.79 -22.54
C ASN A 688 -5.42 -6.29 -21.20
N LEU A 689 -4.45 -7.20 -21.19
CA LEU A 689 -3.55 -7.37 -20.03
C LEU A 689 -2.29 -6.52 -20.21
N GLN A 690 -2.12 -5.48 -19.38
CA GLN A 690 -0.86 -4.79 -19.18
C GLN A 690 -0.29 -5.20 -17.83
N ALA A 691 0.66 -6.14 -17.84
CA ALA A 691 1.59 -6.25 -16.74
C ALA A 691 2.64 -5.13 -16.88
N ASN A 692 3.14 -4.60 -15.77
CA ASN A 692 4.40 -3.85 -15.76
C ASN A 692 5.52 -4.81 -16.17
N THR A 693 5.75 -4.93 -17.47
CA THR A 693 6.87 -5.70 -18.02
C THR A 693 8.05 -4.78 -18.18
N SER A 694 9.09 -5.00 -17.38
CA SER A 694 10.42 -4.47 -17.65
C SER A 694 10.97 -5.18 -18.89
N PHE A 695 10.99 -4.48 -20.02
CA PHE A 695 11.67 -4.95 -21.22
C PHE A 695 13.16 -4.69 -21.09
N VAL A 696 14.01 -5.71 -21.10
CA VAL A 696 15.41 -5.53 -21.51
C VAL A 696 15.90 -6.73 -22.31
N GLN A 697 16.46 -6.39 -23.46
CA GLN A 697 17.09 -7.25 -24.45
C GLN A 697 18.52 -7.59 -24.02
N VAL A 698 18.85 -8.88 -23.91
CA VAL A 698 20.25 -9.32 -23.78
C VAL A 698 20.86 -9.40 -25.18
N ILE A 699 22.02 -8.77 -25.37
CA ILE A 699 22.84 -8.95 -26.57
C ILE A 699 23.84 -10.07 -26.25
N PRO A 700 23.73 -11.26 -26.85
CA PRO A 700 24.69 -12.34 -26.60
C PRO A 700 26.12 -11.93 -26.99
N PHE A 701 27.10 -12.39 -26.22
CA PHE A 701 28.50 -12.42 -26.66
C PHE A 701 28.72 -13.71 -27.45
N ASP A 702 28.20 -13.73 -28.67
CA ASP A 702 28.21 -14.87 -29.59
C ASP A 702 29.51 -14.83 -30.42
N GLN A 703 30.65 -15.13 -29.79
CA GLN A 703 31.96 -15.11 -30.44
C GLN A 703 32.83 -16.28 -29.94
N ASP A 704 33.27 -17.13 -30.87
CA ASP A 704 34.26 -18.20 -30.62
C ASP A 704 35.65 -17.66 -30.20
N ILE A 705 35.88 -16.35 -30.41
CA ILE A 705 37.18 -15.70 -30.23
C ILE A 705 37.03 -14.45 -29.35
N ALA A 706 37.86 -14.35 -28.30
CA ALA A 706 38.04 -13.16 -27.48
C ALA A 706 39.39 -12.48 -27.75
N PHE A 707 39.45 -11.16 -27.54
CA PHE A 707 40.60 -10.32 -27.86
C PHE A 707 41.13 -9.59 -26.62
N VAL A 708 42.43 -9.69 -26.36
CA VAL A 708 43.12 -9.06 -25.23
C VAL A 708 44.27 -8.19 -25.73
N ASP A 709 44.28 -6.92 -25.32
CA ASP A 709 45.29 -5.93 -25.65
C ASP A 709 45.41 -4.91 -24.50
N GLN A 710 46.55 -4.88 -23.82
CA GLN A 710 46.81 -3.97 -22.69
C GLN A 710 46.83 -2.49 -23.09
N GLU A 711 47.01 -2.18 -24.38
CA GLU A 711 47.04 -0.81 -24.92
C GLU A 711 45.72 -0.38 -25.58
N SER A 712 44.70 -1.26 -25.59
CA SER A 712 43.37 -0.93 -26.10
C SER A 712 42.73 0.20 -25.29
N ASN A 713 42.18 1.19 -26.00
CA ASN A 713 41.40 2.31 -25.43
C ASN A 713 39.89 2.15 -25.70
N GLY A 714 39.47 0.96 -26.16
CA GLY A 714 38.07 0.65 -26.42
C GLY A 714 37.26 0.40 -25.16
N ASN A 715 36.04 -0.13 -25.31
CA ASN A 715 35.14 -0.36 -24.18
C ASN A 715 35.49 -1.60 -23.32
N GLY A 716 36.59 -2.31 -23.63
CA GLY A 716 37.04 -3.49 -22.88
C GLY A 716 36.17 -4.74 -23.04
N SER A 717 35.25 -4.78 -24.01
CA SER A 717 34.34 -5.93 -24.18
C SER A 717 35.06 -7.22 -24.62
N GLY A 718 36.20 -7.12 -25.31
CA GLY A 718 36.92 -8.25 -25.86
C GLY A 718 36.33 -8.83 -27.14
N LYS A 719 35.38 -8.15 -27.81
CA LYS A 719 34.69 -8.65 -29.03
C LYS A 719 35.53 -8.56 -30.31
N ASN A 720 36.49 -7.65 -30.33
CA ASN A 720 37.35 -7.36 -31.47
C ASN A 720 38.59 -6.62 -30.96
N TRP A 721 39.58 -6.37 -31.83
CA TRP A 721 40.81 -5.67 -31.43
C TRP A 721 40.62 -4.19 -31.04
N GLN A 722 39.61 -3.51 -31.57
CA GLN A 722 39.32 -2.12 -31.19
C GLN A 722 38.77 -2.04 -29.76
N ASP A 723 37.98 -3.04 -29.36
CA ASP A 723 37.33 -3.16 -28.06
C ASP A 723 37.99 -4.24 -27.18
N ALA A 724 39.25 -4.57 -27.44
CA ALA A 724 39.95 -5.63 -26.73
C ALA A 724 40.02 -5.33 -25.23
N ASN A 725 39.95 -6.39 -24.41
CA ASN A 725 40.02 -6.26 -22.96
C ASN A 725 41.48 -6.08 -22.52
N ASN A 726 41.71 -5.23 -21.53
CA ASN A 726 43.05 -4.95 -21.05
C ASN A 726 43.59 -6.03 -20.10
N GLU A 727 42.74 -6.94 -19.63
CA GLU A 727 43.04 -7.96 -18.63
C GLU A 727 42.82 -9.38 -19.20
N LEU A 728 43.90 -10.16 -19.25
CA LEU A 728 43.84 -11.56 -19.67
C LEU A 728 43.04 -12.42 -18.68
N GLU A 729 43.13 -12.17 -17.38
CA GLU A 729 42.41 -12.95 -16.35
C GLU A 729 40.89 -12.88 -16.58
N THR A 730 40.36 -11.70 -16.89
CA THR A 730 38.95 -11.49 -17.24
C THR A 730 38.52 -12.35 -18.44
N MET A 731 39.36 -12.44 -19.49
CA MET A 731 39.04 -13.26 -20.65
C MET A 731 39.22 -14.77 -20.43
N LEU A 732 40.16 -15.19 -19.59
CA LEU A 732 40.31 -16.59 -19.17
C LEU A 732 39.10 -17.02 -18.32
N GLN A 733 38.62 -16.17 -17.42
CA GLN A 733 37.41 -16.43 -16.66
C GLN A 733 36.19 -16.56 -17.58
N LEU A 734 36.05 -15.68 -18.57
CA LEU A 734 34.96 -15.76 -19.56
C LEU A 734 35.03 -17.03 -20.43
N ALA A 735 36.22 -17.49 -20.81
CA ALA A 735 36.41 -18.70 -21.60
C ALA A 735 36.10 -19.99 -20.79
N GLY A 736 36.28 -19.97 -19.47
CA GLY A 736 35.83 -21.07 -18.61
C GLY A 736 34.31 -21.18 -18.48
N CYS A 737 33.59 -20.16 -18.91
CA CYS A 737 32.15 -20.01 -18.75
C CYS A 737 31.37 -20.05 -20.08
N ARG A 738 31.98 -19.94 -21.28
CA ARG A 738 31.22 -19.74 -22.54
C ARG A 738 31.84 -20.41 -23.77
N ASN A 739 31.15 -20.32 -24.92
CA ASN A 739 31.59 -20.66 -26.29
C ASN A 739 32.77 -19.78 -26.76
N VAL A 740 33.84 -19.62 -25.97
CA VAL A 740 35.09 -18.95 -26.39
C VAL A 740 36.16 -20.02 -26.51
N ASP A 741 36.30 -20.56 -27.71
CA ASP A 741 37.30 -21.58 -28.04
C ASP A 741 38.71 -21.00 -28.04
N SER A 742 38.86 -19.69 -28.31
CA SER A 742 40.15 -19.04 -28.47
C SER A 742 40.23 -17.65 -27.85
N ILE A 743 41.35 -17.35 -27.21
CA ILE A 743 41.70 -16.00 -26.74
C ILE A 743 42.95 -15.54 -27.49
N TYR A 744 42.87 -14.40 -28.16
CA TYR A 744 43.97 -13.81 -28.91
C TYR A 744 44.65 -12.71 -28.08
N LEU A 745 45.97 -12.83 -27.92
CA LEU A 745 46.78 -11.91 -27.14
C LEU A 745 47.62 -11.01 -28.04
N ALA A 746 47.51 -9.70 -27.85
CA ALA A 746 48.47 -8.74 -28.39
C ALA A 746 49.85 -8.89 -27.71
N GLU A 747 50.86 -8.25 -28.28
CA GLU A 747 52.18 -8.09 -27.69
C GLU A 747 52.07 -7.35 -26.34
N GLY A 748 52.79 -7.82 -25.34
CA GLY A 748 52.63 -7.30 -23.98
C GLY A 748 53.16 -8.23 -22.91
N ILE A 749 53.14 -7.74 -21.67
CA ILE A 749 53.55 -8.48 -20.48
C ILE A 749 52.32 -8.61 -19.57
N TYR A 750 51.79 -9.82 -19.50
CA TYR A 750 50.64 -10.18 -18.67
C TYR A 750 51.13 -10.82 -17.38
N ILE A 751 50.69 -10.29 -16.25
CA ILE A 751 51.10 -10.72 -14.91
C ILE A 751 49.86 -11.27 -14.19
N PRO A 752 49.92 -12.48 -13.60
CA PRO A 752 48.82 -12.96 -12.77
C PRO A 752 48.79 -12.12 -11.49
N SER A 753 47.63 -11.92 -10.86
CA SER A 753 47.41 -11.05 -9.67
C SER A 753 48.52 -11.03 -8.58
N GLU A 754 48.49 -10.07 -7.65
CA GLU A 754 49.61 -9.73 -6.74
C GLU A 754 50.03 -10.81 -5.69
N SER A 755 49.53 -12.04 -5.73
CA SER A 755 49.88 -13.13 -4.80
C SER A 755 50.75 -14.20 -5.45
N ARG A 756 51.66 -14.82 -4.66
CA ARG A 756 52.54 -15.91 -5.14
C ARG A 756 51.78 -17.15 -5.63
N ASP A 757 50.55 -17.34 -5.14
CA ASP A 757 49.69 -18.47 -5.53
C ASP A 757 48.95 -18.24 -6.86
N SER A 758 48.99 -17.01 -7.36
CA SER A 758 48.32 -16.59 -8.59
C SER A 758 48.96 -17.23 -9.82
N SER A 759 48.13 -17.59 -10.78
CA SER A 759 48.54 -18.22 -12.05
C SER A 759 47.49 -17.96 -13.12
N PHE A 760 47.89 -17.90 -14.38
CA PHE A 760 46.94 -17.99 -15.48
C PHE A 760 46.39 -19.42 -15.56
N VAL A 761 45.18 -19.63 -15.06
CA VAL A 761 44.48 -20.91 -15.16
C VAL A 761 43.81 -20.98 -16.52
N ILE A 762 44.20 -21.96 -17.35
CA ILE A 762 43.61 -22.14 -18.67
C ILE A 762 42.38 -23.04 -18.55
N PRO A 763 41.17 -22.54 -18.89
CA PRO A 763 39.95 -23.34 -18.81
C PRO A 763 39.92 -24.48 -19.83
N ASP A 764 39.16 -25.54 -19.55
CA ASP A 764 39.11 -26.74 -20.39
C ASP A 764 38.48 -26.44 -21.77
N GLY A 765 39.20 -26.76 -22.84
CA GLY A 765 38.82 -26.50 -24.23
C GLY A 765 39.35 -25.19 -24.80
N THR A 766 40.01 -24.35 -24.01
CA THR A 766 40.45 -23.01 -24.44
C THR A 766 41.82 -23.01 -25.12
N SER A 767 41.91 -22.30 -26.24
CA SER A 767 43.15 -22.01 -26.95
C SER A 767 43.64 -20.58 -26.69
N LEU A 768 44.76 -20.42 -26.00
CA LEU A 768 45.41 -19.11 -25.83
C LEU A 768 46.43 -18.91 -26.95
N ILE A 769 46.23 -17.90 -27.79
CA ILE A 769 47.01 -17.64 -29.01
C ILE A 769 47.69 -16.28 -28.90
N GLY A 770 49.00 -16.29 -28.71
CA GLY A 770 49.83 -15.10 -28.70
C GLY A 770 50.42 -14.74 -30.06
N GLY A 771 51.11 -13.61 -30.08
CA GLY A 771 51.92 -13.18 -31.22
C GLY A 771 51.29 -12.11 -32.09
N PHE A 772 50.23 -11.43 -31.64
CA PHE A 772 49.57 -10.38 -32.41
C PHE A 772 50.18 -9.01 -32.11
N GLN A 773 50.36 -8.17 -33.14
CA GLN A 773 50.67 -6.74 -32.94
C GLN A 773 49.52 -6.04 -32.21
N ASN A 774 49.79 -5.00 -31.42
CA ASN A 774 48.72 -4.17 -30.81
C ASN A 774 47.69 -3.72 -31.86
N GLY A 775 46.41 -3.84 -31.53
CA GLY A 775 45.29 -3.64 -32.46
C GLY A 775 45.11 -4.72 -33.53
N GLY A 776 45.84 -5.84 -33.47
CA GLY A 776 45.56 -7.06 -34.25
C GLY A 776 45.98 -7.07 -35.72
N LEU A 777 46.82 -6.13 -36.15
CA LEU A 777 47.13 -5.90 -37.57
C LEU A 777 47.95 -7.02 -38.24
N SER A 778 48.71 -7.79 -37.46
CA SER A 778 49.57 -8.86 -37.95
C SER A 778 49.87 -9.88 -36.84
N ARG A 779 50.13 -11.14 -37.20
CA ARG A 779 50.57 -12.19 -36.26
C ARG A 779 51.97 -12.69 -36.60
N ASN A 780 52.90 -12.49 -35.68
CA ASN A 780 54.24 -13.08 -35.69
C ASN A 780 54.75 -13.12 -34.24
N PHE A 781 54.74 -14.30 -33.62
CA PHE A 781 55.09 -14.45 -32.20
C PHE A 781 56.53 -14.05 -31.86
N VAL A 782 57.44 -13.98 -32.84
CA VAL A 782 58.81 -13.50 -32.63
C VAL A 782 58.89 -11.98 -32.67
N SER A 783 58.14 -11.34 -33.57
CA SER A 783 58.13 -9.88 -33.72
C SER A 783 57.22 -9.16 -32.71
N PHE A 784 56.16 -9.83 -32.25
CA PHE A 784 55.11 -9.27 -31.37
C PHE A 784 54.89 -10.20 -30.16
N PRO A 785 55.85 -10.29 -29.22
CA PRO A 785 55.82 -11.30 -28.17
C PRO A 785 54.71 -11.04 -27.14
N SER A 786 53.83 -12.03 -26.96
CA SER A 786 52.90 -12.09 -25.82
C SER A 786 53.57 -12.85 -24.67
N ILE A 787 53.86 -12.17 -23.56
CA ILE A 787 54.64 -12.69 -22.44
C ILE A 787 53.73 -12.86 -21.22
N LEU A 788 53.54 -14.09 -20.76
CA LEU A 788 53.00 -14.38 -19.44
C LEU A 788 54.16 -14.40 -18.44
N SER A 789 54.16 -13.50 -17.46
CA SER A 789 55.25 -13.32 -16.50
C SER A 789 54.80 -13.63 -15.09
N GLY A 790 55.57 -14.42 -14.35
CA GLY A 790 55.39 -14.63 -12.92
C GLY A 790 56.03 -13.56 -12.03
N GLU A 791 56.63 -12.52 -12.61
CA GLU A 791 57.28 -11.42 -11.89
C GLU A 791 56.22 -10.49 -11.28
N ILE A 792 55.68 -10.89 -10.13
CA ILE A 792 54.67 -10.13 -9.38
C ILE A 792 55.37 -9.20 -8.39
N GLY A 793 55.12 -7.90 -8.50
CA GLY A 793 55.70 -6.90 -7.61
C GLY A 793 57.10 -6.43 -8.03
N SER A 794 58.15 -7.00 -7.44
CA SER A 794 59.54 -6.57 -7.63
C SER A 794 60.28 -7.40 -8.68
N THR A 795 61.50 -6.97 -9.04
CA THR A 795 62.35 -7.70 -10.00
C THR A 795 63.17 -8.84 -9.36
N GLU A 796 63.00 -9.04 -8.05
CA GLU A 796 63.64 -10.16 -7.35
C GLU A 796 62.85 -11.44 -7.60
N THR A 797 63.46 -12.61 -7.45
CA THR A 797 62.72 -13.87 -7.69
C THR A 797 61.84 -14.28 -6.51
N GLY A 798 61.98 -13.63 -5.35
CA GLY A 798 61.40 -14.08 -4.08
C GLY A 798 59.88 -13.92 -3.97
N ASP A 799 59.32 -12.94 -4.65
CA ASP A 799 57.90 -12.66 -4.77
C ASP A 799 57.27 -13.33 -5.99
N ASN A 800 58.04 -13.76 -6.99
CA ASN A 800 57.48 -14.38 -8.18
C ASN A 800 56.47 -15.51 -7.90
N ALA A 801 55.45 -15.58 -8.75
CA ALA A 801 54.41 -16.60 -8.75
C ALA A 801 55.01 -18.01 -8.80
N TYR A 802 54.45 -18.94 -8.02
CA TYR A 802 54.91 -20.32 -8.00
C TYR A 802 54.74 -21.00 -9.35
N HIS A 803 53.64 -20.71 -10.04
CA HIS A 803 53.36 -21.19 -11.40
C HIS A 803 52.83 -20.02 -12.23
N VAL A 804 53.42 -19.77 -13.38
CA VAL A 804 52.89 -18.73 -14.29
C VAL A 804 51.59 -19.20 -14.94
N VAL A 805 51.53 -20.47 -15.35
CA VAL A 805 50.36 -21.08 -16.00
C VAL A 805 49.99 -22.39 -15.30
N LYS A 806 48.70 -22.58 -15.06
CA LYS A 806 48.12 -23.85 -14.60
C LYS A 806 47.17 -24.38 -15.66
N ASN A 807 47.31 -25.66 -16.02
CA ASN A 807 46.38 -26.34 -16.91
C ASN A 807 45.74 -27.53 -16.20
N MET A 808 44.40 -27.59 -16.18
CA MET A 808 43.65 -28.69 -15.57
C MET A 808 42.62 -29.34 -16.52
N ALA A 809 42.75 -29.14 -17.85
CA ALA A 809 41.83 -29.69 -18.85
C ALA A 809 41.78 -31.23 -18.84
N THR A 810 40.67 -31.82 -18.42
CA THR A 810 40.52 -33.28 -18.32
C THR A 810 39.65 -33.87 -19.42
N ILE A 811 38.80 -33.05 -20.04
CA ILE A 811 37.81 -33.48 -21.05
C ILE A 811 38.31 -33.12 -22.45
N HIS A 812 38.60 -31.84 -22.70
CA HIS A 812 39.11 -31.36 -23.97
C HIS A 812 40.63 -31.16 -23.91
N THR A 813 41.21 -30.56 -24.95
CA THR A 813 42.64 -30.29 -25.04
C THR A 813 42.87 -28.80 -25.14
N ASN A 814 43.53 -28.23 -24.13
CA ASN A 814 43.94 -26.83 -24.16
C ASN A 814 45.10 -26.64 -25.11
N LYS A 815 45.21 -25.45 -25.70
CA LYS A 815 46.31 -25.10 -26.59
C LYS A 815 46.94 -23.78 -26.20
N LEU A 816 48.26 -23.74 -26.10
CA LEU A 816 49.04 -22.51 -26.04
C LEU A 816 49.83 -22.37 -27.35
N ASP A 817 49.68 -21.25 -28.05
CA ASP A 817 50.30 -21.01 -29.36
C ASP A 817 51.02 -19.66 -29.44
N GLY A 818 52.34 -19.66 -29.59
CA GLY A 818 53.12 -18.43 -29.79
C GLY A 818 53.23 -17.54 -28.55
N ILE A 819 53.43 -18.14 -27.37
CA ILE A 819 53.45 -17.46 -26.07
C ILE A 819 54.82 -17.64 -25.40
N PHE A 820 55.30 -16.60 -24.74
CA PHE A 820 56.45 -16.66 -23.84
C PHE A 820 55.98 -16.80 -22.40
N ILE A 821 56.55 -17.72 -21.64
CA ILE A 821 56.22 -17.93 -20.22
C ILE A 821 57.48 -17.73 -19.40
N LYS A 822 57.49 -16.69 -18.56
CA LYS A 822 58.71 -16.22 -17.91
C LYS A 822 58.58 -16.04 -16.41
N ASN A 823 59.73 -16.09 -15.75
CA ASN A 823 59.90 -15.56 -14.39
C ASN A 823 59.03 -16.23 -13.31
N GLY A 824 58.55 -17.47 -13.48
CA GLY A 824 57.99 -18.22 -12.35
C GLY A 824 59.07 -18.67 -11.36
N ASN A 825 58.72 -18.86 -10.08
CA ASN A 825 59.62 -19.37 -9.05
C ASN A 825 58.95 -20.42 -8.14
N ALA A 826 59.00 -21.68 -8.55
CA ALA A 826 58.42 -22.81 -7.82
C ALA A 826 59.30 -23.26 -6.65
N ASN A 827 59.47 -22.42 -5.63
CA ASN A 827 60.30 -22.71 -4.44
C ASN A 827 59.46 -23.01 -3.16
N GLY A 828 58.16 -23.29 -3.30
CA GLY A 828 57.24 -23.56 -2.21
C GLY A 828 57.20 -25.03 -1.76
N GLY A 829 56.12 -25.42 -1.08
CA GLY A 829 55.89 -26.79 -0.62
C GLY A 829 54.95 -27.59 -1.53
N GLY A 830 55.13 -28.91 -1.62
CA GLY A 830 54.20 -29.74 -2.41
C GLY A 830 54.22 -29.42 -3.91
N LEU A 831 53.06 -29.13 -4.50
CA LEU A 831 52.95 -28.76 -5.93
C LEU A 831 53.66 -27.45 -6.26
N GLU A 832 53.76 -26.52 -5.31
CA GLU A 832 54.45 -25.23 -5.46
C GLU A 832 55.98 -25.37 -5.64
N SER A 833 56.51 -26.59 -5.54
CA SER A 833 57.93 -26.90 -5.81
C SER A 833 58.18 -27.41 -7.25
N MET A 834 57.15 -27.45 -8.11
CA MET A 834 57.18 -28.12 -9.41
C MET A 834 56.54 -27.27 -10.51
N GLY A 835 57.17 -27.11 -11.68
CA GLY A 835 56.51 -26.45 -12.81
C GLY A 835 56.40 -24.94 -12.65
N ALA A 836 57.52 -24.25 -12.51
CA ALA A 836 57.59 -22.80 -12.32
C ALA A 836 56.96 -22.01 -13.48
N GLY A 837 57.18 -22.44 -14.73
CA GLY A 837 56.49 -21.85 -15.87
C GLY A 837 55.09 -22.42 -16.04
N ILE A 838 54.98 -23.75 -16.16
CA ILE A 838 53.70 -24.43 -16.33
C ILE A 838 53.57 -25.61 -15.37
N LEU A 839 52.47 -25.64 -14.61
CA LEU A 839 51.97 -26.84 -13.93
C LEU A 839 50.82 -27.44 -14.74
N ASN A 840 51.04 -28.60 -15.34
CA ASN A 840 50.05 -29.30 -16.15
C ASN A 840 49.48 -30.51 -15.39
N GLN A 841 48.15 -30.59 -15.32
CA GLN A 841 47.38 -31.70 -14.74
C GLN A 841 46.39 -32.32 -15.74
N GLY A 842 46.42 -31.87 -17.00
CA GLY A 842 45.43 -32.22 -18.03
C GLY A 842 46.02 -32.43 -19.43
N ASN A 843 45.17 -32.37 -20.47
CA ASN A 843 45.57 -32.41 -21.87
C ASN A 843 46.00 -31.02 -22.35
N LEU A 844 47.21 -30.90 -22.90
CA LEU A 844 47.80 -29.64 -23.33
C LEU A 844 48.58 -29.80 -24.63
N ILE A 845 48.32 -28.92 -25.60
CA ILE A 845 49.16 -28.73 -26.79
C ILE A 845 49.97 -27.45 -26.59
N LEU A 846 51.30 -27.58 -26.65
CA LEU A 846 52.22 -26.46 -26.70
C LEU A 846 52.75 -26.29 -28.12
N GLN A 847 52.43 -25.18 -28.77
CA GLN A 847 52.87 -24.86 -30.12
C GLN A 847 53.64 -23.53 -30.10
N ASP A 848 54.90 -23.50 -30.54
CA ASP A 848 55.69 -22.27 -30.59
C ASP A 848 55.77 -21.54 -29.22
N VAL A 849 55.80 -22.29 -28.11
CA VAL A 849 55.87 -21.75 -26.73
C VAL A 849 57.32 -21.68 -26.25
N ILE A 850 57.73 -20.56 -25.65
CA ILE A 850 59.07 -20.39 -25.10
C ILE A 850 59.01 -20.20 -23.59
N LEU A 851 59.55 -21.16 -22.84
CA LEU A 851 59.71 -21.03 -21.38
C LEU A 851 61.10 -20.47 -21.09
N GLU A 852 61.19 -19.33 -20.40
CA GLU A 852 62.47 -18.62 -20.16
C GLU A 852 62.55 -18.11 -18.71
N ASN A 853 63.71 -18.22 -18.05
CA ASN A 853 63.93 -17.68 -16.70
C ASN A 853 62.96 -18.18 -15.60
N ASN A 854 62.42 -19.40 -15.74
CA ASN A 854 61.59 -20.02 -14.70
C ASN A 854 62.48 -20.80 -13.72
N THR A 855 62.41 -20.48 -12.41
CA THR A 855 63.34 -20.94 -11.35
C THR A 855 62.62 -21.66 -10.20
N GLY A 856 63.34 -22.14 -9.17
CA GLY A 856 62.76 -22.83 -8.00
C GLY A 856 62.37 -24.31 -8.22
N GLY A 857 61.95 -24.67 -9.43
CA GLY A 857 61.58 -26.04 -9.84
C GLY A 857 61.85 -26.32 -11.32
N SER A 858 61.13 -27.27 -11.93
CA SER A 858 61.19 -27.47 -13.39
C SER A 858 60.45 -26.35 -14.12
N ALA A 859 60.89 -25.94 -15.31
CA ALA A 859 60.18 -24.92 -16.10
C ALA A 859 58.76 -25.39 -16.51
N LEU A 860 58.59 -26.70 -16.72
CA LEU A 860 57.33 -27.36 -17.01
C LEU A 860 57.24 -28.61 -16.13
N HIS A 861 56.10 -28.85 -15.48
CA HIS A 861 55.83 -30.09 -14.76
C HIS A 861 54.51 -30.69 -15.24
N ASN A 862 54.54 -31.98 -15.58
CA ASN A 862 53.34 -32.74 -15.90
C ASN A 862 53.01 -33.65 -14.72
N HIS A 863 51.89 -33.39 -14.07
CA HIS A 863 51.45 -34.05 -12.85
C HIS A 863 50.35 -35.08 -13.15
N ASN A 864 50.38 -36.22 -12.45
CA ASN A 864 49.45 -37.35 -12.62
C ASN A 864 49.32 -37.84 -14.08
N SER A 865 48.09 -38.01 -14.58
CA SER A 865 47.78 -38.58 -15.90
C SER A 865 47.67 -37.53 -17.01
N GLY A 866 48.19 -36.32 -16.81
CA GLY A 866 48.18 -35.27 -17.83
C GLY A 866 48.93 -35.68 -19.11
N HIS A 867 48.47 -35.19 -20.26
CA HIS A 867 49.09 -35.43 -21.56
C HIS A 867 49.58 -34.11 -22.16
N ILE A 868 50.82 -34.09 -22.64
CA ILE A 868 51.39 -32.90 -23.31
C ILE A 868 51.86 -33.28 -24.71
N GLU A 869 51.36 -32.55 -25.71
CA GLU A 869 51.85 -32.62 -27.09
C GLU A 869 52.66 -31.37 -27.42
N PHE A 870 53.88 -31.55 -27.92
CA PHE A 870 54.76 -30.46 -28.35
C PHE A 870 54.74 -30.30 -29.87
N ARG A 871 54.53 -29.07 -30.35
CA ARG A 871 54.53 -28.68 -31.76
C ARG A 871 55.37 -27.42 -31.99
N GLY A 872 55.78 -27.20 -33.24
CA GLY A 872 56.49 -25.99 -33.66
C GLY A 872 57.82 -25.79 -32.93
N ASN A 873 58.19 -24.52 -32.72
CA ASN A 873 59.43 -24.08 -32.08
C ASN A 873 59.33 -24.00 -30.55
N THR A 874 58.68 -24.98 -29.92
CA THR A 874 58.56 -25.00 -28.45
C THR A 874 59.92 -25.29 -27.82
N SER A 875 60.39 -24.41 -26.93
CA SER A 875 61.73 -24.53 -26.32
C SER A 875 61.79 -24.01 -24.87
N VAL A 876 62.76 -24.53 -24.11
CA VAL A 876 63.09 -24.06 -22.76
C VAL A 876 64.45 -23.36 -22.85
N LYS A 877 64.52 -22.12 -22.37
CA LYS A 877 65.73 -21.32 -22.25
C LYS A 877 66.02 -21.09 -20.78
N GLN A 878 67.26 -21.35 -20.38
CA GLN A 878 67.76 -21.09 -19.04
C GLN A 878 68.47 -19.76 -18.97
#